data_AF-A0A1Q9EMF0-F1
#
_entry.id   AF-A0A1Q9EMF0-F1
#
_cell.length_a   1.000
_cell.length_b   1.000
_cell.length_c   1.000
_cell.angle_alpha   90.00
_cell.angle_beta   90.00
_cell.angle_gamma   90.00
#
_symmetry.space_group_name_H-M   'P 1'
#
loop_
_entity.id
_entity.type
_entity.pdbx_description
1 polymer ?
#
loop_
_entity_poly.entity_id
_entity_poly.type
_entity_poly.pdbx_seq_one_letter_code
_entity_poly.pdbx_strand_id
1 'polypeptide(L)'
;MESSRNAPAAREAELFGKLEAVKKRAKDLATKLKPLLPGFTLEQLIRTMALFCSVRYEDHDFYLHILGEIPVQVRGITPELLTKCLSILGKLRLNEETYLELFSMEVMNLIRASRTTVRAPRRPPGRVVPADAAEIKAPAPPSKPRGPAPFTARMLVQIGNSLAQLSSKYATRFMDAYQEQLAMAVPSFTQEECELVTPALALSQLMPDTLRRAFLERCAEVDAGAPLPEPAANVAPDIDRYQKDSAELRRRSKSYQNLFILEASLRKETFAFFTSLPAEVRSYLERIHDRASTLPLPPQGPFAQQVGILLRRAQAELRVSRGRLLDSSGNMLDVCSTIEAAKLQDGASLTFHLNRVQVQASRCAFAAIRGDGSVFTFGLPGAGGDCSAVQDQLKNVHQIQASNYAFAAILGDGSVVTWGEARHGGDSRAVQDQLKNVQQIQATKDGSGDTGAFAAILEDGSVVTWGHAICGGDSSALRDQLKNVQHIQSSSRAFAAILRDGSVVSWGDESCGGDSSAVQELLKDVQQINASKSAFAAILGDGSVVTWGRADDHGGDSRAVQDQLKTVQQIQASCGAFAAILGDGSVVTWGGARHGGDSRAVQGQLKNVQQIQATKGGSGDIGAFAAILEDGSVVTWGDAICGGDSSAVRDQLKNVQHIQASSRAFAAILGDGSVVTWGDAAFGGESSAVQELLKDVQQIHASKSAFAAILGDGSAVTWKRRGHGGCWYSNRSYMPVQDHIESALDDGFHDGSVVTWGRVAFGGDSSSAHPQLQLKNLQQIQASSMGFAAITGDGSVVTVIS
;
A
#
# COMPACT_ATOMS: atom_id res chain seq x y z
N MET A 1 0.49 -3.17 50.98
CA MET A 1 0.29 -3.46 49.54
C MET A 1 -0.26 -2.28 48.74
N GLU A 2 -0.33 -1.06 49.30
CA GLU A 2 -0.68 0.16 48.53
C GLU A 2 0.55 1.00 48.12
N SER A 3 1.74 0.75 48.68
CA SER A 3 2.95 1.52 48.33
C SER A 3 3.67 1.07 47.05
N SER A 4 3.29 -0.06 46.43
CA SER A 4 3.93 -0.56 45.20
C SER A 4 3.20 -0.23 43.91
N ARG A 5 1.99 0.37 43.97
CA ARG A 5 1.20 0.78 42.79
C ARG A 5 1.61 2.14 42.20
N ASN A 6 2.21 3.04 43.00
CA ASN A 6 2.63 4.38 42.56
C ASN A 6 4.10 4.48 42.13
N ALA A 7 4.87 3.40 42.24
CA ALA A 7 6.32 3.42 41.98
C ALA A 7 6.73 3.66 40.50
N PRO A 8 6.03 3.14 39.47
CA PRO A 8 6.43 3.36 38.08
C PRO A 8 6.00 4.75 37.56
N ALA A 9 4.77 5.20 37.85
CA ALA A 9 4.30 6.54 37.45
C ALA A 9 5.05 7.69 38.16
N ALA A 10 5.43 7.51 39.43
CA ALA A 10 6.30 8.46 40.12
C ALA A 10 7.72 8.48 39.53
N ARG A 11 8.26 7.31 39.15
CA ARG A 11 9.58 7.21 38.47
C ARG A 11 9.57 7.83 37.07
N GLU A 12 8.45 7.74 36.34
CA GLU A 12 8.30 8.32 35.00
C GLU A 12 8.11 9.84 35.04
N ALA A 13 7.27 10.36 35.93
CA ALA A 13 7.19 11.81 36.18
C ALA A 13 8.53 12.37 36.71
N GLU A 14 9.25 11.58 37.50
CA GLU A 14 10.60 11.92 37.94
C GLU A 14 11.61 11.87 36.78
N LEU A 15 11.52 10.92 35.84
CA LEU A 15 12.37 10.81 34.64
C LEU A 15 12.10 11.91 33.61
N PHE A 16 10.83 12.23 33.35
CA PHE A 16 10.42 13.32 32.46
C PHE A 16 10.75 14.68 33.07
N GLY A 17 10.49 14.85 34.37
CA GLY A 17 10.94 16.01 35.15
C GLY A 17 12.47 16.13 35.16
N LYS A 18 13.21 15.01 35.23
CA LYS A 18 14.68 14.98 35.09
C LYS A 18 15.12 15.33 33.68
N LEU A 19 14.47 14.85 32.62
CA LEU A 19 14.82 15.16 31.23
C LEU A 19 14.58 16.63 30.90
N GLU A 20 13.45 17.17 31.33
CA GLU A 20 13.11 18.58 31.12
C GLU A 20 13.97 19.50 32.00
N ALA A 21 14.31 19.07 33.21
CA ALA A 21 15.33 19.72 34.03
C ALA A 21 16.72 19.65 33.38
N VAL A 22 17.08 18.55 32.70
CA VAL A 22 18.35 18.41 31.97
C VAL A 22 18.38 19.34 30.75
N LYS A 23 17.29 19.44 29.97
CA LYS A 23 17.19 20.39 28.85
C LYS A 23 17.24 21.84 29.32
N LYS A 24 16.52 22.17 30.40
CA LYS A 24 16.56 23.51 31.01
C LYS A 24 17.97 23.84 31.54
N ARG A 25 18.61 22.91 32.24
CA ARG A 25 20.02 23.05 32.68
C ARG A 25 20.98 23.18 31.50
N ALA A 26 20.77 22.44 30.42
CA ALA A 26 21.57 22.55 29.20
C ALA A 26 21.42 23.94 28.58
N LYS A 27 20.20 24.48 28.50
CA LYS A 27 19.95 25.85 28.05
C LYS A 27 20.64 26.89 28.95
N ASP A 28 20.47 26.78 30.26
CA ASP A 28 21.12 27.69 31.22
C ASP A 28 22.65 27.61 31.13
N LEU A 29 23.19 26.40 30.95
CA LEU A 29 24.62 26.15 30.77
C LEU A 29 25.12 26.73 29.44
N ALA A 30 24.40 26.54 28.34
CA ALA A 30 24.74 27.11 27.03
C ALA A 30 24.80 28.64 27.10
N THR A 31 23.82 29.28 27.75
CA THR A 31 23.78 30.74 27.92
C THR A 31 24.97 31.27 28.73
N LYS A 32 25.40 30.52 29.75
CA LYS A 32 26.59 30.84 30.58
C LYS A 32 27.92 30.53 29.88
N LEU A 33 27.94 29.51 29.02
CA LEU A 33 29.13 29.09 28.29
C LEU A 33 29.42 29.97 27.08
N LYS A 34 28.38 30.48 26.37
CA LYS A 34 28.53 31.38 25.21
C LYS A 34 29.64 32.44 25.37
N PRO A 35 29.69 33.25 26.46
CA PRO A 35 30.74 34.26 26.65
C PRO A 35 32.12 33.71 27.05
N LEU A 36 32.23 32.44 27.45
CA LEU A 36 33.47 31.81 27.90
C LEU A 36 34.18 30.99 26.80
N LEU A 37 33.48 30.71 25.69
CA LEU A 37 33.99 29.90 24.58
C LEU A 37 35.33 30.38 23.98
N PRO A 38 35.60 31.69 23.83
CA PRO A 38 36.90 32.16 23.28
C PRO A 38 38.12 31.79 24.13
N GLY A 39 37.93 31.42 25.41
CA GLY A 39 39.00 30.98 26.31
C GLY A 39 39.21 29.46 26.35
N PHE A 40 38.43 28.67 25.61
CA PHE A 40 38.47 27.21 25.66
C PHE A 40 39.54 26.65 24.73
N THR A 41 40.20 25.58 25.16
CA THR A 41 41.09 24.80 24.29
C THR A 41 40.26 24.01 23.27
N LEU A 42 40.87 23.64 22.13
CA LEU A 42 40.23 22.82 21.09
C LEU A 42 39.58 21.54 21.64
N GLU A 43 40.24 20.87 22.59
CA GLU A 43 39.68 19.69 23.24
C GLU A 43 38.44 20.02 24.08
N GLN A 44 38.44 21.15 24.79
CA GLN A 44 37.29 21.62 25.56
C GLN A 44 36.13 22.02 24.64
N LEU A 45 36.40 22.65 23.50
CA LEU A 45 35.39 22.98 22.49
C LEU A 45 34.74 21.70 21.94
N ILE A 46 35.53 20.70 21.51
CA ILE A 46 35.02 19.43 20.98
C ILE A 46 34.26 18.64 22.06
N ARG A 47 34.74 18.62 23.30
CA ARG A 47 34.02 17.99 24.43
C ARG A 47 32.70 18.69 24.71
N THR A 48 32.67 20.02 24.63
CA THR A 48 31.44 20.81 24.80
C THR A 48 30.44 20.47 23.70
N MET A 49 30.85 20.50 22.42
CA MET A 49 29.98 20.08 21.32
C MET A 49 29.45 18.65 21.49
N ALA A 50 30.31 17.71 21.90
CA ALA A 50 29.94 16.32 22.14
C ALA A 50 28.89 16.19 23.25
N LEU A 51 29.06 16.94 24.34
CA LEU A 51 28.15 16.93 25.48
C LEU A 51 26.77 17.47 25.09
N PHE A 52 26.71 18.61 24.40
CA PHE A 52 25.45 19.17 23.92
C PHE A 52 24.78 18.30 22.84
N CYS A 53 25.56 17.68 21.96
CA CYS A 53 25.06 16.70 20.99
C CYS A 53 24.45 15.46 21.67
N SER A 54 25.03 14.99 22.79
CA SER A 54 24.52 13.83 23.53
C SER A 54 23.15 14.05 24.17
N VAL A 55 22.83 15.30 24.53
CA VAL A 55 21.53 15.70 25.09
C VAL A 55 20.55 16.22 24.03
N ARG A 56 20.91 16.12 22.74
CA ARG A 56 20.11 16.63 21.60
C ARG A 56 19.70 18.09 21.77
N TYR A 57 20.64 18.95 22.15
CA TYR A 57 20.39 20.38 22.22
C TYR A 57 20.22 20.94 20.80
N GLU A 58 19.15 21.70 20.54
CA GLU A 58 18.73 22.10 19.18
C GLU A 58 19.15 23.52 18.77
N ASP A 59 19.89 24.26 19.62
CA ASP A 59 20.33 25.63 19.33
C ASP A 59 21.49 25.63 18.32
N HIS A 60 21.17 25.84 17.06
CA HIS A 60 22.12 25.88 15.95
C HIS A 60 23.15 27.02 16.09
N ASP A 61 22.72 28.20 16.55
CA ASP A 61 23.60 29.37 16.73
C ASP A 61 24.68 29.11 17.77
N PHE A 62 24.36 28.33 18.81
CA PHE A 62 25.35 27.90 19.79
C PHE A 62 26.45 27.03 19.18
N TYR A 63 26.09 26.09 18.29
CA TYR A 63 27.08 25.25 17.61
C TYR A 63 27.94 26.05 16.62
N LEU A 64 27.34 27.01 15.91
CA LEU A 64 28.08 27.92 15.03
C LEU A 64 29.06 28.81 15.83
N HIS A 65 28.66 29.26 17.03
CA HIS A 65 29.56 30.02 17.91
C HIS A 65 30.77 29.19 18.36
N ILE A 66 30.56 27.90 18.68
CA ILE A 66 31.66 27.00 18.99
C ILE A 66 32.54 26.76 17.77
N LEU A 67 31.94 26.55 16.59
CA LEU A 67 32.67 26.38 15.33
C LEU A 67 33.51 27.61 14.98
N GLY A 68 33.03 28.83 15.29
CA GLY A 68 33.74 30.10 15.14
C GLY A 68 35.13 30.13 15.78
N GLU A 69 35.31 29.44 16.91
CA GLU A 69 36.56 29.41 17.66
C GLU A 69 37.56 28.33 17.17
N ILE A 70 37.07 27.33 16.41
CA ILE A 70 37.89 26.19 15.96
C ILE A 70 39.01 26.58 14.97
N PRO A 71 38.79 27.46 13.96
CA PRO A 71 39.82 27.83 12.99
C PRO A 71 41.10 28.42 13.60
N VAL A 72 40.98 29.11 14.73
CA VAL A 72 42.12 29.72 15.45
C VAL A 72 43.05 28.66 16.03
N GLN A 73 42.53 27.46 16.32
CA GLN A 73 43.25 26.40 17.04
C GLN A 73 43.42 25.11 16.23
N VAL A 74 42.94 25.07 14.98
CA VAL A 74 42.91 23.83 14.17
C VAL A 74 44.29 23.38 13.65
N ARG A 75 45.28 24.29 13.57
CA ARG A 75 46.63 23.96 13.09
C ARG A 75 47.35 23.07 14.10
N GLY A 76 47.64 21.83 13.72
CA GLY A 76 48.29 20.85 14.61
C GLY A 76 47.31 20.01 15.43
N ILE A 77 46.04 19.95 15.02
CA ILE A 77 45.04 19.05 15.60
C ILE A 77 45.50 17.59 15.50
N THR A 78 45.25 16.80 16.55
CA THR A 78 45.55 15.37 16.50
C THR A 78 44.52 14.64 15.61
N PRO A 79 44.90 13.53 14.95
CA PRO A 79 44.00 12.72 14.15
C PRO A 79 42.71 12.30 14.89
N GLU A 80 42.80 12.03 16.20
CA GLU A 80 41.68 11.60 17.04
C GLU A 80 40.69 12.73 17.29
N LEU A 81 41.19 13.94 17.60
CA LEU A 81 40.34 15.11 17.83
C LEU A 81 39.65 15.54 16.53
N LEU A 82 40.35 15.47 15.40
CA LEU A 82 39.80 15.76 14.07
C LEU A 82 38.69 14.78 13.69
N THR A 83 38.93 13.48 13.88
CA THR A 83 37.93 12.42 13.62
C THR A 83 36.68 12.62 14.48
N LYS A 84 36.87 12.94 15.77
CA LYS A 84 35.77 13.19 16.71
C LYS A 84 34.97 14.43 16.35
N CYS A 85 35.63 15.51 15.94
CA CYS A 85 34.98 16.74 15.49
C CYS A 85 34.12 16.48 14.25
N LEU A 86 34.68 15.88 13.20
CA LEU A 86 33.95 15.52 11.98
C LEU A 86 32.77 14.58 12.26
N SER A 87 32.94 13.61 13.15
CA SER A 87 31.85 12.70 13.57
C SER A 87 30.70 13.43 14.27
N ILE A 88 30.98 14.50 15.02
CA ILE A 88 29.96 15.32 15.67
C ILE A 88 29.25 16.20 14.63
N LEU A 89 29.99 16.80 13.69
CA LEU A 89 29.42 17.59 12.59
C LEU A 89 28.49 16.75 11.72
N GLY A 90 28.90 15.53 11.36
CA GLY A 90 28.05 14.59 10.62
C GLY A 90 26.76 14.23 11.37
N LYS A 91 26.84 13.99 12.70
CA LYS A 91 25.65 13.73 13.53
C LYS A 91 24.69 14.92 13.63
N LEU A 92 25.23 16.14 13.68
CA LEU A 92 24.46 17.38 13.74
C LEU A 92 24.00 17.86 12.35
N ARG A 93 24.46 17.21 11.26
CA ARG A 93 24.22 17.62 9.86
C ARG A 93 24.59 19.08 9.58
N LEU A 94 25.66 19.58 10.22
CA LEU A 94 26.14 20.95 10.06
C LEU A 94 26.99 21.05 8.78
N ASN A 95 26.37 21.46 7.68
CA ASN A 95 27.00 21.58 6.37
C ASN A 95 27.45 23.02 6.08
N GLU A 96 28.50 23.47 6.76
CA GLU A 96 29.10 24.78 6.51
C GLU A 96 30.38 24.63 5.68
N GLU A 97 30.34 25.05 4.41
CA GLU A 97 31.38 24.80 3.40
C GLU A 97 32.77 25.27 3.86
N THR A 98 32.85 26.44 4.49
CA THR A 98 34.13 27.03 4.94
C THR A 98 34.84 26.16 5.98
N TYR A 99 34.08 25.56 6.89
CA TYR A 99 34.65 24.67 7.92
C TYR A 99 34.98 23.30 7.35
N LEU A 100 34.17 22.76 6.44
CA LEU A 100 34.45 21.48 5.79
C LEU A 100 35.69 21.55 4.91
N GLU A 101 35.90 22.66 4.18
CA GLU A 101 37.14 22.91 3.45
C GLU A 101 38.35 22.96 4.39
N LEU A 102 38.24 23.68 5.51
CA LEU A 102 39.29 23.76 6.52
C LEU A 102 39.65 22.37 7.08
N PHE A 103 38.66 21.57 7.49
CA PHE A 103 38.91 20.24 8.03
C PHE A 103 39.44 19.27 6.97
N SER A 104 38.94 19.31 5.73
CA SER A 104 39.46 18.49 4.63
C SER A 104 40.92 18.82 4.31
N MET A 105 41.29 20.10 4.35
CA MET A 105 42.66 20.56 4.16
C MET A 105 43.58 20.07 5.30
N GLU A 106 43.10 20.04 6.54
CA GLU A 106 43.90 19.55 7.67
C GLU A 106 44.06 18.03 7.68
N VAL A 107 43.03 17.27 7.29
CA VAL A 107 43.16 15.83 7.00
C VAL A 107 44.25 15.60 5.95
N MET A 108 44.25 16.38 4.86
CA MET A 108 45.27 16.31 3.82
C MET A 108 46.68 16.64 4.35
N ASN A 109 46.80 17.66 5.21
CA ASN A 109 48.07 18.06 5.82
C ASN A 109 48.65 16.95 6.71
N LEU A 110 47.82 16.30 7.52
CA LEU A 110 48.22 15.15 8.36
C LEU A 110 48.66 13.96 7.50
N ILE A 111 47.95 13.68 6.40
CA ILE A 111 48.33 12.66 5.42
C ILE A 111 49.68 13.00 4.76
N ARG A 112 49.95 14.27 4.47
CA ARG A 112 51.22 14.70 3.85
C ARG A 112 52.38 14.74 4.84
N ALA A 113 52.16 15.17 6.07
CA ALA A 113 53.18 15.26 7.12
C ALA A 113 53.79 13.89 7.44
N SER A 114 52.97 12.84 7.46
CA SER A 114 53.42 11.44 7.62
C SER A 114 54.25 10.91 6.43
N ARG A 115 54.19 11.53 5.25
CA ARG A 115 55.03 11.16 4.08
C ARG A 115 56.41 11.80 4.12
N THR A 116 56.54 13.00 4.71
CA THR A 116 57.79 13.77 4.73
C THR A 116 58.85 13.27 5.72
N THR A 117 58.47 12.46 6.71
CA THR A 117 59.39 11.94 7.75
C THR A 117 60.34 10.83 7.26
N VAL A 118 60.19 10.33 6.03
CA VAL A 118 60.99 9.23 5.46
C VAL A 118 61.84 9.67 4.25
N ARG A 119 62.60 10.76 4.38
CA ARG A 119 63.59 11.15 3.35
C ARG A 119 65.03 10.90 3.84
N ALA A 120 65.58 9.73 3.52
CA ALA A 120 67.00 9.40 3.68
C ALA A 120 67.87 10.05 2.56
N PRO A 121 69.20 10.21 2.73
CA PRO A 121 69.98 11.30 2.12
C PRO A 121 70.31 11.11 0.64
N ARG A 122 70.54 12.24 -0.05
CA ARG A 122 70.87 12.35 -1.48
C ARG A 122 72.13 11.55 -1.84
N ARG A 123 72.04 10.68 -2.86
CA ARG A 123 73.22 10.08 -3.55
C ARG A 123 73.51 10.82 -4.87
N PRO A 124 74.79 10.99 -5.27
CA PRO A 124 75.19 11.81 -6.42
C PRO A 124 75.07 11.04 -7.76
N PRO A 125 75.17 11.72 -8.92
CA PRO A 125 74.68 11.19 -10.18
C PRO A 125 75.72 10.36 -10.94
N GLY A 126 75.22 9.32 -11.63
CA GLY A 126 75.65 8.97 -12.98
C GLY A 126 76.55 7.75 -13.16
N ARG A 127 75.99 6.67 -13.73
CA ARG A 127 76.60 5.96 -14.87
C ARG A 127 75.54 5.23 -15.69
N VAL A 128 75.51 5.53 -16.98
CA VAL A 128 74.70 4.95 -18.07
C VAL A 128 75.37 3.66 -18.55
N VAL A 129 74.62 2.60 -18.94
CA VAL A 129 74.54 1.87 -20.26
C VAL A 129 73.59 0.63 -20.10
N PRO A 130 73.19 -0.13 -21.15
CA PRO A 130 72.02 0.02 -22.02
C PRO A 130 70.94 -1.07 -21.86
N ALA A 131 69.85 -0.88 -22.61
CA ALA A 131 68.68 -1.72 -22.77
C ALA A 131 68.95 -3.09 -23.39
N ASP A 132 68.26 -4.12 -22.89
CA ASP A 132 67.63 -5.14 -23.74
C ASP A 132 66.56 -5.96 -22.98
N ALA A 133 65.58 -6.42 -23.77
CA ALA A 133 64.53 -7.41 -23.51
C ALA A 133 63.30 -6.98 -22.67
N ALA A 134 62.19 -6.86 -23.39
CA ALA A 134 60.83 -6.69 -22.90
C ALA A 134 60.31 -7.96 -22.22
N GLU A 135 59.74 -7.80 -21.02
CA GLU A 135 58.75 -8.71 -20.44
C GLU A 135 57.74 -7.86 -19.65
N ILE A 136 56.49 -7.80 -20.12
CA ILE A 136 55.39 -7.14 -19.41
C ILE A 136 55.00 -8.05 -18.24
N LYS A 137 55.59 -7.77 -17.07
CA LYS A 137 55.21 -8.38 -15.79
C LYS A 137 54.26 -7.43 -15.05
N ALA A 138 53.13 -7.98 -14.59
CA ALA A 138 52.13 -7.30 -13.76
C ALA A 138 52.79 -6.55 -12.57
N PRO A 139 52.25 -5.40 -12.12
CA PRO A 139 52.86 -4.65 -11.03
C PRO A 139 52.78 -5.43 -9.72
N ALA A 140 53.94 -5.86 -9.22
CA ALA A 140 54.10 -6.45 -7.91
C ALA A 140 53.68 -5.47 -6.79
N PRO A 141 53.13 -5.94 -5.67
CA PRO A 141 52.72 -5.08 -4.56
C PRO A 141 53.94 -4.35 -3.97
N PRO A 142 53.80 -3.10 -3.50
CA PRO A 142 54.92 -2.33 -2.98
C PRO A 142 55.46 -2.93 -1.67
N SER A 143 56.56 -3.66 -1.77
CA SER A 143 57.34 -4.20 -0.67
C SER A 143 58.28 -3.13 -0.09
N LYS A 144 57.79 -2.35 0.88
CA LYS A 144 58.59 -1.67 1.93
C LYS A 144 57.66 -1.13 3.02
N PRO A 145 57.99 -1.28 4.32
CA PRO A 145 57.15 -0.76 5.39
C PRO A 145 57.22 0.77 5.39
N ARG A 146 56.16 1.41 4.88
CA ARG A 146 55.89 2.85 5.08
C ARG A 146 55.57 3.07 6.57
N GLY A 147 56.00 4.20 7.13
CA GLY A 147 55.82 4.54 8.55
C GLY A 147 54.34 4.50 9.01
N PRO A 148 54.08 4.61 10.32
CA PRO A 148 52.73 4.45 10.87
C PRO A 148 51.75 5.41 10.17
N ALA A 149 50.67 4.85 9.63
CA ALA A 149 49.62 5.63 8.99
C ALA A 149 49.04 6.63 9.99
N PRO A 150 48.78 7.90 9.57
CA PRO A 150 48.32 8.94 10.49
C PRO A 150 46.89 8.70 10.99
N PHE A 151 46.12 7.85 10.31
CA PHE A 151 44.76 7.47 10.68
C PHE A 151 44.66 5.94 10.72
N THR A 152 43.96 5.41 11.72
CA THR A 152 43.56 3.99 11.73
C THR A 152 42.46 3.73 10.71
N ALA A 153 42.26 2.46 10.30
CA ALA A 153 41.18 2.06 9.39
C ALA A 153 39.81 2.57 9.85
N ARG A 154 39.51 2.38 11.15
CA ARG A 154 38.29 2.88 11.79
C ARG A 154 38.13 4.41 11.71
N MET A 155 39.21 5.17 11.89
CA MET A 155 39.17 6.63 11.80
C MET A 155 38.90 7.10 10.37
N LEU A 156 39.51 6.45 9.37
CA LEU A 156 39.22 6.72 7.96
C LEU A 156 37.74 6.48 7.64
N VAL A 157 37.17 5.34 8.06
CA VAL A 157 35.73 5.06 7.85
C VAL A 157 34.84 6.10 8.53
N GLN A 158 35.18 6.53 9.75
CA GLN A 158 34.43 7.57 10.48
C GLN A 158 34.48 8.93 9.80
N ILE A 159 35.66 9.34 9.33
CA ILE A 159 35.86 10.58 8.56
C ILE A 159 35.05 10.50 7.27
N GLY A 160 35.20 9.42 6.50
CA GLY A 160 34.49 9.24 5.23
C GLY A 160 32.97 9.24 5.38
N ASN A 161 32.43 8.53 6.37
CA ASN A 161 30.99 8.50 6.62
C ASN A 161 30.46 9.90 6.96
N SER A 162 31.21 10.67 7.74
CA SER A 162 30.83 12.03 8.13
C SER A 162 30.88 12.97 6.93
N LEU A 163 31.96 12.93 6.14
CA LEU A 163 32.13 13.76 4.95
C LEU A 163 31.11 13.42 3.85
N ALA A 164 30.78 12.14 3.66
CA ALA A 164 29.78 11.72 2.69
C ALA A 164 28.36 12.17 3.09
N GLN A 165 28.04 12.20 4.39
CA GLN A 165 26.75 12.69 4.89
C GLN A 165 26.57 14.21 4.78
N LEU A 166 27.66 14.96 4.78
CA LEU A 166 27.64 16.43 4.73
C LEU A 166 27.58 16.99 3.30
N SER A 167 27.59 16.13 2.27
CA SER A 167 27.30 16.46 0.85
C SER A 167 27.90 17.78 0.33
N SER A 168 29.23 17.94 0.38
CA SER A 168 29.95 19.08 -0.21
C SER A 168 30.90 18.64 -1.34
N LYS A 169 31.21 19.55 -2.27
CA LYS A 169 32.21 19.32 -3.33
C LYS A 169 33.60 19.50 -2.74
N TYR A 170 34.35 18.42 -2.59
CA TYR A 170 35.70 18.48 -2.05
C TYR A 170 36.75 18.76 -3.13
N ALA A 171 37.82 19.45 -2.75
CA ALA A 171 38.95 19.71 -3.64
C ALA A 171 39.59 18.40 -4.14
N THR A 172 39.89 18.31 -5.44
CA THR A 172 40.46 17.10 -6.07
C THR A 172 41.73 16.60 -5.36
N ARG A 173 42.60 17.52 -4.93
CA ARG A 173 43.84 17.19 -4.20
C ARG A 173 43.59 16.50 -2.85
N PHE A 174 42.45 16.75 -2.21
CA PHE A 174 42.05 16.08 -0.97
C PHE A 174 41.51 14.70 -1.27
N MET A 175 40.63 14.61 -2.27
CA MET A 175 40.05 13.36 -2.74
C MET A 175 41.13 12.35 -3.09
N ASP A 176 42.14 12.74 -3.87
CA ASP A 176 43.25 11.87 -4.26
C ASP A 176 44.03 11.35 -3.03
N ALA A 177 44.34 12.25 -2.09
CA ALA A 177 45.10 11.90 -0.89
C ALA A 177 44.31 10.97 0.05
N TYR A 178 43.01 11.24 0.21
CA TYR A 178 42.11 10.45 1.05
C TYR A 178 41.85 9.07 0.43
N GLN A 179 41.55 9.01 -0.88
CA GLN A 179 41.35 7.77 -1.62
C GLN A 179 42.61 6.89 -1.59
N GLU A 180 43.82 7.46 -1.69
CA GLU A 180 45.07 6.69 -1.58
C GLU A 180 45.24 6.08 -0.18
N GLN A 181 44.91 6.82 0.90
CA GLN A 181 44.95 6.25 2.26
C GLN A 181 43.89 5.17 2.46
N LEU A 182 42.67 5.39 1.95
CA LEU A 182 41.59 4.43 2.07
C LEU A 182 41.91 3.14 1.29
N ALA A 183 42.49 3.26 0.09
CA ALA A 183 42.95 2.11 -0.70
C ALA A 183 44.02 1.28 0.00
N MET A 184 44.94 1.91 0.74
CA MET A 184 45.93 1.18 1.55
C MET A 184 45.33 0.52 2.78
N ALA A 185 44.24 1.08 3.33
CA ALA A 185 43.60 0.57 4.54
C ALA A 185 42.61 -0.57 4.28
N VAL A 186 41.89 -0.55 3.14
CA VAL A 186 40.85 -1.54 2.78
C VAL A 186 41.31 -3.01 2.96
N PRO A 187 42.51 -3.43 2.50
CA PRO A 187 42.96 -4.82 2.69
C PRO A 187 43.09 -5.26 4.17
N SER A 188 43.25 -4.29 5.09
CA SER A 188 43.37 -4.54 6.52
C SER A 188 42.03 -4.46 7.27
N PHE A 189 40.91 -4.18 6.59
CA PHE A 189 39.62 -4.05 7.26
C PHE A 189 39.18 -5.38 7.86
N THR A 190 38.77 -5.33 9.12
CA THR A 190 38.05 -6.37 9.82
C THR A 190 36.56 -6.35 9.46
N GLN A 191 35.81 -7.35 9.91
CA GLN A 191 34.36 -7.42 9.72
C GLN A 191 33.66 -6.16 10.28
N GLU A 192 34.07 -5.68 11.46
CA GLU A 192 33.51 -4.48 12.08
C GLU A 192 33.73 -3.22 11.23
N GLU A 193 34.90 -3.06 10.63
CA GLU A 193 35.23 -1.87 9.84
C GLU A 193 34.50 -1.87 8.50
N CYS A 194 34.28 -3.05 7.91
CA CYS A 194 33.42 -3.20 6.73
C CYS A 194 31.96 -2.84 7.05
N GLU A 195 31.45 -3.32 8.18
CA GLU A 195 30.10 -3.06 8.68
C GLU A 195 29.86 -1.59 9.07
N LEU A 196 30.92 -0.85 9.42
CA LEU A 196 30.84 0.57 9.76
C LEU A 196 30.69 1.48 8.54
N VAL A 197 31.03 1.01 7.33
CA VAL A 197 30.91 1.82 6.10
C VAL A 197 29.44 2.03 5.77
N THR A 198 29.03 3.29 5.61
CA THR A 198 27.65 3.65 5.24
C THR A 198 27.46 3.64 3.73
N PRO A 199 26.22 3.46 3.23
CA PRO A 199 25.91 3.55 1.79
C PRO A 199 26.33 4.90 1.21
N ALA A 200 26.13 5.97 1.99
CA ALA A 200 26.54 7.32 1.63
C ALA A 200 28.04 7.39 1.31
N LEU A 201 28.91 6.80 2.12
CA LEU A 201 30.35 6.76 1.84
C LEU A 201 30.66 5.88 0.61
N ALA A 202 30.11 4.67 0.58
CA ALA A 202 30.43 3.69 -0.46
C ALA A 202 29.99 4.12 -1.87
N LEU A 203 28.92 4.91 -1.99
CA LEU A 203 28.41 5.45 -3.25
C LEU A 203 28.89 6.89 -3.55
N SER A 204 29.62 7.52 -2.62
CA SER A 204 30.13 8.88 -2.82
C SER A 204 31.36 8.94 -3.73
N GLN A 205 31.70 10.16 -4.17
CA GLN A 205 32.94 10.46 -4.88
C GLN A 205 34.20 10.12 -4.05
N LEU A 206 34.09 9.95 -2.72
CA LEU A 206 35.22 9.54 -1.86
C LEU A 206 35.62 8.08 -2.09
N MET A 207 34.76 7.28 -2.71
CA MET A 207 35.02 5.88 -3.06
C MET A 207 34.74 5.66 -4.56
N PRO A 208 35.73 5.88 -5.44
CA PRO A 208 35.59 5.62 -6.88
C PRO A 208 35.44 4.12 -7.15
N ASP A 209 34.96 3.75 -8.33
CA ASP A 209 34.63 2.37 -8.73
C ASP A 209 35.77 1.36 -8.48
N THR A 210 37.03 1.76 -8.66
CA THR A 210 38.20 0.93 -8.39
C THR A 210 38.32 0.58 -6.91
N LEU A 211 38.14 1.58 -6.04
CA LEU A 211 38.20 1.41 -4.58
C LEU A 211 36.93 0.72 -4.06
N ARG A 212 35.78 1.01 -4.64
CA ARG A 212 34.51 0.36 -4.32
C ARG A 212 34.56 -1.15 -4.60
N ARG A 213 35.18 -1.55 -5.72
CA ARG A 213 35.41 -2.97 -6.04
C ARG A 213 36.29 -3.64 -4.99
N ALA A 214 37.45 -3.06 -4.67
CA ALA A 214 38.35 -3.60 -3.65
C ALA A 214 37.69 -3.68 -2.25
N PHE A 215 36.82 -2.74 -1.91
CA PHE A 215 36.03 -2.76 -0.68
C PHE A 215 35.01 -3.91 -0.66
N LEU A 216 34.27 -4.11 -1.74
CA LEU A 216 33.28 -5.21 -1.85
C LEU A 216 33.95 -6.59 -1.86
N GLU A 217 35.11 -6.71 -2.52
CA GLU A 217 35.95 -7.92 -2.44
C GLU A 217 36.34 -8.20 -0.99
N ARG A 218 36.78 -7.18 -0.26
CA ARG A 218 37.11 -7.34 1.16
C ARG A 218 35.89 -7.72 2.02
N CYS A 219 34.73 -7.13 1.77
CA CYS A 219 33.49 -7.48 2.47
C CYS A 219 33.09 -8.94 2.26
N ALA A 220 33.29 -9.46 1.05
CA ALA A 220 33.07 -10.87 0.72
C ALA A 220 34.09 -11.79 1.41
N GLU A 221 35.36 -11.40 1.50
CA GLU A 221 36.41 -12.18 2.19
C GLU A 221 36.16 -12.31 3.70
N VAL A 222 35.67 -11.24 4.36
CA VAL A 222 35.45 -11.22 5.81
C VAL A 222 34.03 -11.61 6.22
N ASP A 223 33.18 -11.98 5.25
CA ASP A 223 31.75 -12.26 5.41
C ASP A 223 31.04 -11.18 6.26
N ALA A 224 31.20 -9.92 5.87
CA ALA A 224 30.55 -8.80 6.56
C ALA A 224 29.03 -8.94 6.48
N GLY A 225 28.32 -8.87 7.62
CA GLY A 225 26.89 -9.16 7.69
C GLY A 225 26.52 -10.62 7.98
N ALA A 226 27.45 -11.48 8.39
CA ALA A 226 27.15 -12.83 8.86
C ALA A 226 26.30 -12.84 10.17
N PRO A 227 25.43 -13.85 10.39
CA PRO A 227 24.68 -13.98 11.64
C PRO A 227 25.63 -14.12 12.84
N LEU A 228 25.29 -13.47 13.96
CA LEU A 228 25.96 -13.76 15.23
C LEU A 228 25.67 -15.22 15.62
N PRO A 229 26.64 -15.97 16.17
CA PRO A 229 26.35 -17.25 16.79
C PRO A 229 25.32 -17.03 17.90
N GLU A 230 24.21 -17.77 17.86
CA GLU A 230 23.17 -17.67 18.88
C GLU A 230 23.78 -17.93 20.26
N PRO A 231 23.46 -17.12 21.29
CA PRO A 231 23.92 -17.40 22.64
C PRO A 231 23.39 -18.78 23.04
N ALA A 232 24.30 -19.68 23.42
CA ALA A 232 23.95 -21.04 23.83
C ALA A 232 22.80 -21.00 24.84
N ALA A 233 21.69 -21.68 24.50
CA ALA A 233 20.38 -21.57 25.15
C ALA A 233 20.31 -21.93 26.65
N ASN A 234 21.44 -22.15 27.34
CA ASN A 234 21.48 -22.77 28.67
C ASN A 234 22.33 -22.04 29.72
N VAL A 235 22.55 -20.73 29.61
CA VAL A 235 23.19 -19.95 30.70
C VAL A 235 22.36 -18.73 31.04
N ALA A 236 21.91 -18.62 32.30
CA ALA A 236 21.20 -17.46 32.81
C ALA A 236 22.02 -16.18 32.56
N PRO A 237 21.47 -15.15 31.88
CA PRO A 237 22.26 -14.01 31.50
C PRO A 237 22.48 -13.06 32.69
N ASP A 238 23.74 -12.79 32.98
CA ASP A 238 24.21 -11.64 33.76
C ASP A 238 23.72 -10.34 33.08
N ILE A 239 23.13 -9.42 33.84
CA ILE A 239 22.51 -8.18 33.33
C ILE A 239 23.53 -7.34 32.55
N ASP A 240 24.79 -7.31 32.99
CA ASP A 240 25.84 -6.54 32.31
C ASP A 240 26.29 -7.20 30.99
N ARG A 241 26.22 -8.53 30.92
CA ARG A 241 26.49 -9.31 29.69
C ARG A 241 25.36 -9.13 28.69
N TYR A 242 24.11 -9.22 29.15
CA TYR A 242 22.92 -9.00 28.32
C TYR A 242 22.86 -7.58 27.72
N GLN A 243 23.22 -6.55 28.49
CA GLN A 243 23.26 -5.18 27.99
C GLN A 243 24.34 -4.97 26.91
N LYS A 244 25.50 -5.62 27.06
CA LYS A 244 26.56 -5.62 26.05
C LYS A 244 26.13 -6.36 24.78
N ASP A 245 25.59 -7.57 24.93
CA ASP A 245 25.11 -8.40 23.82
C ASP A 245 23.97 -7.70 23.06
N SER A 246 23.05 -7.04 23.78
CA SER A 246 21.96 -6.26 23.18
C SER A 246 22.43 -5.01 22.44
N ALA A 247 23.45 -4.31 22.96
CA ALA A 247 24.03 -3.16 22.29
C ALA A 247 24.80 -3.57 21.01
N GLU A 248 25.44 -4.73 21.04
CA GLU A 248 26.15 -5.33 19.91
C GLU A 248 25.18 -5.80 18.82
N LEU A 249 24.08 -6.47 19.20
CA LEU A 249 22.99 -6.83 18.29
C LEU A 249 22.37 -5.60 17.59
N ARG A 250 22.12 -4.52 18.33
CA ARG A 250 21.60 -3.26 17.75
C ARG A 250 22.58 -2.62 16.76
N ARG A 251 23.87 -2.65 17.07
CA ARG A 251 24.92 -2.13 16.16
C ARG A 251 24.98 -2.96 14.88
N ARG A 252 24.99 -4.29 14.98
CA ARG A 252 25.06 -5.19 13.83
C ARG A 252 23.81 -5.18 12.95
N SER A 253 22.63 -5.05 13.54
CA SER A 253 21.38 -4.86 12.78
C SER A 253 21.44 -3.60 11.91
N LYS A 254 21.92 -2.47 12.46
CA LYS A 254 22.11 -1.24 11.69
C LYS A 254 23.17 -1.36 10.60
N SER A 255 24.27 -2.05 10.90
CA SER A 255 25.33 -2.30 9.92
C SER A 255 24.86 -3.19 8.77
N TYR A 256 24.07 -4.23 9.05
CA TYR A 256 23.48 -5.08 8.01
C TYR A 256 22.51 -4.29 7.13
N GLN A 257 21.66 -3.45 7.73
CA GLN A 257 20.75 -2.58 6.98
C GLN A 257 21.52 -1.64 6.03
N ASN A 258 22.67 -1.13 6.45
CA ASN A 258 23.55 -0.35 5.57
C ASN A 258 24.08 -1.18 4.39
N LEU A 259 24.56 -2.41 4.63
CA LEU A 259 25.04 -3.29 3.56
C LEU A 259 23.92 -3.67 2.57
N PHE A 260 22.71 -3.88 3.05
CA PHE A 260 21.54 -4.11 2.20
C PHE A 260 21.17 -2.87 1.36
N ILE A 261 21.12 -1.68 1.96
CA ILE A 261 20.84 -0.44 1.21
C ILE A 261 21.92 -0.23 0.13
N LEU A 262 23.18 -0.52 0.45
CA LEU A 262 24.27 -0.47 -0.52
C LEU A 262 24.04 -1.45 -1.68
N GLU A 263 23.69 -2.71 -1.37
CA GLU A 263 23.38 -3.75 -2.37
C GLU A 263 22.23 -3.34 -3.30
N ALA A 264 21.10 -2.90 -2.73
CA ALA A 264 19.93 -2.47 -3.47
C ALA A 264 20.23 -1.25 -4.37
N SER A 265 21.07 -0.32 -3.88
CA SER A 265 21.49 0.86 -4.64
C SER A 265 22.42 0.48 -5.80
N LEU A 266 23.33 -0.48 -5.61
CA LEU A 266 24.22 -0.98 -6.66
C LEU A 266 23.45 -1.66 -7.80
N ARG A 267 22.38 -2.39 -7.51
CA ARG A 267 21.49 -3.00 -8.52
C ARG A 267 20.70 -1.96 -9.32
N LYS A 268 20.21 -0.91 -8.67
CA LYS A 268 19.32 0.10 -9.28
C LYS A 268 20.09 1.17 -10.06
N GLU A 269 21.11 1.78 -9.47
CA GLU A 269 21.77 2.96 -10.04
C GLU A 269 22.99 2.62 -10.91
N THR A 270 23.67 1.51 -10.63
CA THR A 270 24.94 1.15 -11.27
C THR A 270 24.95 -0.27 -11.82
N PHE A 271 23.90 -0.69 -12.53
CA PHE A 271 23.75 -2.05 -13.06
C PHE A 271 24.96 -2.54 -13.90
N ALA A 272 25.57 -1.64 -14.68
CA ALA A 272 26.79 -1.93 -15.44
C ALA A 272 28.02 -2.21 -14.55
N PHE A 273 28.13 -1.53 -13.40
CA PHE A 273 29.17 -1.80 -12.41
C PHE A 273 28.91 -3.13 -11.71
N PHE A 274 27.66 -3.40 -11.30
CA PHE A 274 27.27 -4.65 -10.63
C PHE A 274 27.57 -5.89 -11.47
N THR A 275 27.25 -5.86 -12.77
CA THR A 275 27.56 -6.95 -13.71
C THR A 275 29.06 -7.13 -13.98
N SER A 276 29.88 -6.11 -13.74
CA SER A 276 31.34 -6.17 -13.86
C SER A 276 32.07 -6.75 -12.63
N LEU A 277 31.34 -7.10 -11.56
CA LEU A 277 31.91 -7.63 -10.33
C LEU A 277 32.27 -9.13 -10.45
N PRO A 278 33.34 -9.59 -9.76
CA PRO A 278 33.68 -11.00 -9.66
C PRO A 278 32.50 -11.86 -9.16
N ALA A 279 32.46 -13.13 -9.56
CA ALA A 279 31.35 -14.04 -9.23
C ALA A 279 31.21 -14.21 -7.70
N GLU A 280 32.33 -14.27 -6.99
CA GLU A 280 32.40 -14.43 -5.53
C GLU A 280 31.74 -13.25 -4.79
N VAL A 281 31.93 -12.03 -5.31
CA VAL A 281 31.33 -10.80 -4.77
C VAL A 281 29.84 -10.75 -5.09
N ARG A 282 29.44 -11.15 -6.30
CA ARG A 282 28.02 -11.21 -6.67
C ARG A 282 27.25 -12.23 -5.81
N SER A 283 27.81 -13.41 -5.59
CA SER A 283 27.23 -14.40 -4.69
C SER A 283 27.18 -13.93 -3.24
N TYR A 284 28.13 -13.11 -2.77
CA TYR A 284 28.07 -12.48 -1.45
C TYR A 284 26.90 -11.46 -1.37
N LEU A 285 26.74 -10.61 -2.38
CA LEU A 285 25.63 -9.64 -2.44
C LEU A 285 24.27 -10.32 -2.55
N GLU A 286 24.16 -11.41 -3.31
CA GLU A 286 22.98 -12.26 -3.37
C GLU A 286 22.65 -12.85 -1.99
N ARG A 287 23.64 -13.36 -1.25
CA ARG A 287 23.40 -13.84 0.13
C ARG A 287 22.89 -12.74 1.07
N ILE A 288 23.37 -11.50 0.93
CA ILE A 288 22.86 -10.36 1.72
C ILE A 288 21.41 -10.06 1.34
N HIS A 289 21.12 -10.10 0.04
CA HIS A 289 19.78 -9.86 -0.51
C HIS A 289 18.77 -10.89 0.00
N ASP A 290 19.10 -12.19 -0.10
CA ASP A 290 18.22 -13.28 0.33
C ASP A 290 17.97 -13.25 1.84
N ARG A 291 19.00 -12.90 2.63
CA ARG A 291 18.88 -12.79 4.09
C ARG A 291 18.16 -11.52 4.55
N ALA A 292 17.89 -10.55 3.66
CA ALA A 292 17.15 -9.35 4.03
C ALA A 292 15.71 -9.66 4.47
N SER A 293 15.11 -10.72 3.91
CA SER A 293 13.79 -11.25 4.32
C SER A 293 13.77 -11.79 5.75
N THR A 294 14.94 -12.19 6.27
CA THR A 294 15.13 -12.74 7.63
C THR A 294 15.57 -11.71 8.67
N LEU A 295 15.76 -10.44 8.27
CA LEU A 295 16.15 -9.39 9.20
C LEU A 295 15.05 -9.20 10.25
N PRO A 296 15.40 -9.23 11.55
CA PRO A 296 14.51 -8.71 12.57
C PRO A 296 14.24 -7.23 12.24
N LEU A 297 12.98 -6.90 11.97
CA LEU A 297 12.51 -5.51 11.93
C LEU A 297 13.07 -4.79 13.18
N PRO A 298 13.52 -3.52 13.05
CA PRO A 298 14.14 -2.81 14.16
C PRO A 298 13.29 -2.97 15.41
N PRO A 299 13.88 -3.26 16.59
CA PRO A 299 13.11 -3.51 17.79
C PRO A 299 12.28 -2.26 18.07
N GLN A 300 10.98 -2.36 17.77
CA GLN A 300 9.98 -1.38 18.17
C GLN A 300 10.05 -1.32 19.70
N GLY A 301 9.93 -0.12 20.27
CA GLY A 301 10.17 0.12 21.69
C GLY A 301 9.42 -0.88 22.60
N PRO A 302 9.83 -1.04 23.87
CA PRO A 302 9.23 -2.00 24.80
C PRO A 302 7.69 -1.90 24.90
N PHE A 303 7.11 -0.73 24.63
CA PHE A 303 5.67 -0.52 24.55
C PHE A 303 5.01 -1.13 23.31
N ALA A 304 5.61 -1.04 22.12
CA ALA A 304 5.10 -1.71 20.92
C ALA A 304 5.14 -3.24 21.07
N GLN A 305 6.13 -3.76 21.80
CA GLN A 305 6.16 -5.17 22.20
C GLN A 305 5.04 -5.51 23.18
N GLN A 306 4.74 -4.66 24.17
CA GLN A 306 3.62 -4.86 25.10
C GLN A 306 2.25 -4.76 24.40
N VAL A 307 2.04 -3.76 23.54
CA VAL A 307 0.82 -3.63 22.71
C VAL A 307 0.71 -4.81 21.77
N GLY A 308 1.80 -5.25 21.13
CA GLY A 308 1.81 -6.45 20.29
C GLY A 308 1.59 -7.77 21.07
N ILE A 309 1.99 -7.85 22.34
CA ILE A 309 1.67 -8.98 23.24
C ILE A 309 0.19 -8.92 23.65
N LEU A 310 -0.34 -7.75 24.01
CA LEU A 310 -1.75 -7.56 24.36
C LEU A 310 -2.66 -7.85 23.17
N LEU A 311 -2.27 -7.42 21.97
CA LEU A 311 -2.97 -7.68 20.73
C LEU A 311 -2.98 -9.18 20.43
N ARG A 312 -1.83 -9.86 20.54
CA ARG A 312 -1.75 -11.33 20.41
C ARG A 312 -2.55 -12.09 21.47
N ARG A 313 -2.59 -11.59 22.72
CA ARG A 313 -3.40 -12.19 23.80
C ARG A 313 -4.89 -11.99 23.56
N ALA A 314 -5.33 -10.78 23.19
CA ALA A 314 -6.72 -10.51 22.85
C ALA A 314 -7.18 -11.35 21.65
N GLN A 315 -6.34 -11.50 20.63
CA GLN A 315 -6.59 -12.39 19.49
C GLN A 315 -6.74 -13.86 19.91
N ALA A 316 -5.85 -14.34 20.77
CA ALA A 316 -5.87 -15.71 21.27
C ALA A 316 -7.08 -16.00 22.18
N GLU A 317 -7.45 -15.05 23.07
CA GLU A 317 -8.57 -15.19 23.99
C GLU A 317 -9.92 -15.09 23.29
N LEU A 318 -10.06 -14.15 22.35
CA LEU A 318 -11.31 -13.93 21.61
C LEU A 318 -11.45 -14.88 20.39
N ARG A 319 -10.41 -15.63 20.04
CA ARG A 319 -10.34 -16.48 18.82
C ARG A 319 -10.69 -15.73 17.54
N VAL A 320 -10.24 -14.48 17.46
CA VAL A 320 -10.44 -13.58 16.31
C VAL A 320 -9.07 -13.17 15.76
N SER A 321 -9.03 -12.76 14.49
CA SER A 321 -7.77 -12.38 13.84
C SER A 321 -7.39 -10.92 14.08
N ARG A 322 -6.98 -10.19 13.04
CA ARG A 322 -6.48 -8.82 13.18
C ARG A 322 -7.62 -7.88 13.58
N GLY A 323 -7.39 -7.12 14.64
CA GLY A 323 -8.28 -6.11 15.17
C GLY A 323 -7.47 -4.99 15.81
N ARG A 324 -8.16 -3.97 16.31
CA ARG A 324 -7.54 -2.79 16.90
C ARG A 324 -7.77 -2.78 18.40
N LEU A 325 -6.77 -2.32 19.16
CA LEU A 325 -6.98 -1.98 20.56
C LEU A 325 -7.31 -0.50 20.65
N LEU A 326 -8.45 -0.18 21.26
CA LEU A 326 -8.86 1.17 21.61
C LEU A 326 -8.61 1.40 23.10
N ASP A 327 -8.25 2.63 23.46
CA ASP A 327 -8.27 3.08 24.85
C ASP A 327 -9.71 3.23 25.37
N SER A 328 -9.86 3.55 26.66
CA SER A 328 -11.16 3.76 27.31
C SER A 328 -11.94 4.98 26.79
N SER A 329 -11.31 5.84 25.99
CA SER A 329 -11.91 7.01 25.34
C SER A 329 -12.29 6.73 23.89
N GLY A 330 -12.04 5.52 23.37
CA GLY A 330 -12.29 5.14 21.99
C GLY A 330 -11.17 5.50 21.00
N ASN A 331 -10.02 5.99 21.45
CA ASN A 331 -8.89 6.29 20.57
C ASN A 331 -8.08 5.05 20.27
N MET A 332 -7.60 4.94 19.03
CA MET A 332 -6.80 3.80 18.60
C MET A 332 -5.38 3.83 19.17
N LEU A 333 -4.94 2.68 19.66
CA LEU A 333 -3.56 2.44 20.04
C LEU A 333 -2.75 2.04 18.82
N ASP A 334 -2.05 3.02 18.24
CA ASP A 334 -1.09 2.77 17.16
C ASP A 334 0.12 1.99 17.71
N VAL A 335 0.50 0.89 17.05
CA VAL A 335 1.67 0.06 17.40
C VAL A 335 2.97 0.89 17.38
N CYS A 336 2.99 1.99 16.63
CA CYS A 336 4.11 2.93 16.58
C CYS A 336 4.01 4.11 17.57
N SER A 337 2.92 4.24 18.33
CA SER A 337 2.77 5.28 19.35
C SER A 337 3.51 4.94 20.64
N THR A 338 3.88 5.93 21.46
CA THR A 338 4.44 5.74 22.80
C THR A 338 3.33 5.66 23.85
N ILE A 339 3.58 5.08 25.03
CA ILE A 339 2.63 5.09 26.18
C ILE A 339 2.11 6.51 26.44
N GLU A 340 3.01 7.49 26.35
CA GLU A 340 2.71 8.92 26.55
C GLU A 340 1.74 9.47 25.50
N ALA A 341 1.89 9.08 24.21
CA ALA A 341 1.00 9.50 23.14
C ALA A 341 -0.37 8.79 23.21
N ALA A 342 -0.39 7.56 23.72
CA ALA A 342 -1.57 6.71 23.87
C ALA A 342 -2.38 6.95 25.16
N LYS A 343 -1.88 7.77 26.10
CA LYS A 343 -2.54 8.11 27.39
C LYS A 343 -3.02 6.91 28.22
N LEU A 344 -2.42 5.74 28.04
CA LEU A 344 -2.82 4.52 28.76
C LEU A 344 -2.34 4.52 30.20
N GLN A 345 -3.22 4.13 31.14
CA GLN A 345 -2.90 3.94 32.55
C GLN A 345 -3.00 2.46 32.95
N ASP A 346 -2.25 2.05 33.96
CA ASP A 346 -2.29 0.68 34.48
C ASP A 346 -3.68 0.39 35.09
N GLY A 347 -4.39 -0.62 34.57
CA GLY A 347 -5.80 -0.88 34.87
C GLY A 347 -6.82 -0.22 33.93
N ALA A 348 -6.39 0.48 32.87
CA ALA A 348 -7.28 1.01 31.85
C ALA A 348 -7.96 -0.12 31.06
N SER A 349 -9.28 0.00 30.85
CA SER A 349 -10.04 -0.90 30.00
C SER A 349 -9.71 -0.62 28.54
N LEU A 350 -9.16 -1.62 27.86
CA LEU A 350 -8.93 -1.59 26.42
C LEU A 350 -10.09 -2.28 25.71
N THR A 351 -10.59 -1.67 24.65
CA THR A 351 -11.64 -2.26 23.83
C THR A 351 -11.01 -2.82 22.57
N PHE A 352 -11.09 -4.13 22.37
CA PHE A 352 -10.67 -4.76 21.13
C PHE A 352 -11.76 -4.57 20.08
N HIS A 353 -11.53 -3.65 19.14
CA HIS A 353 -12.47 -3.32 18.08
C HIS A 353 -12.12 -4.07 16.81
N LEU A 354 -13.07 -4.87 16.32
CA LEU A 354 -12.99 -5.54 15.02
C LEU A 354 -13.63 -4.61 13.98
N ASN A 355 -12.82 -4.02 13.11
CA ASN A 355 -13.39 -3.34 11.95
C ASN A 355 -14.01 -4.36 11.02
N ARG A 356 -15.13 -3.98 10.39
CA ARG A 356 -15.76 -4.78 9.34
C ARG A 356 -14.75 -4.92 8.19
N VAL A 357 -14.26 -6.13 7.97
CA VAL A 357 -13.37 -6.45 6.86
C VAL A 357 -14.17 -6.23 5.57
N GLN A 358 -13.65 -5.41 4.66
CA GLN A 358 -14.33 -5.08 3.39
C GLN A 358 -13.41 -5.43 2.23
N VAL A 359 -13.92 -6.15 1.23
CA VAL A 359 -13.23 -6.31 -0.05
C VAL A 359 -13.92 -5.43 -1.09
N GLN A 360 -13.15 -4.93 -2.06
CA GLN A 360 -13.64 -4.34 -3.30
C GLN A 360 -12.92 -4.91 -4.50
N ALA A 361 -13.65 -4.98 -5.62
CA ALA A 361 -13.16 -5.52 -6.87
C ALA A 361 -13.18 -4.46 -7.98
N SER A 362 -12.05 -4.29 -8.65
CA SER A 362 -11.98 -3.66 -9.98
C SER A 362 -12.21 -4.73 -11.04
N ARG A 363 -12.02 -4.42 -12.33
CA ARG A 363 -12.17 -5.42 -13.41
C ARG A 363 -11.15 -6.54 -13.23
N CYS A 364 -9.90 -6.21 -12.93
CA CYS A 364 -8.77 -7.15 -12.92
C CYS A 364 -7.95 -7.17 -11.62
N ALA A 365 -8.42 -6.52 -10.56
CA ALA A 365 -7.75 -6.50 -9.26
C ALA A 365 -8.75 -6.44 -8.10
N PHE A 366 -8.26 -6.72 -6.91
CA PHE A 366 -9.00 -6.65 -5.66
C PHE A 366 -8.22 -5.85 -4.63
N ALA A 367 -8.96 -5.20 -3.74
CA ALA A 367 -8.44 -4.50 -2.58
C ALA A 367 -9.25 -4.88 -1.35
N ALA A 368 -8.60 -5.26 -0.26
CA ALA A 368 -9.22 -5.71 0.97
C ALA A 368 -8.76 -4.88 2.16
N ILE A 369 -9.69 -4.35 2.94
CA ILE A 369 -9.46 -3.75 4.25
C ILE A 369 -9.48 -4.88 5.27
N ARG A 370 -8.37 -5.10 5.97
CA ARG A 370 -8.25 -6.09 7.07
C ARG A 370 -8.91 -5.56 8.34
N GLY A 371 -9.13 -6.41 9.35
CA GLY A 371 -9.75 -5.98 10.61
C GLY A 371 -8.90 -5.00 11.46
N ASP A 372 -7.60 -4.89 11.18
CA ASP A 372 -6.72 -3.81 11.67
C ASP A 372 -6.82 -2.51 10.82
N GLY A 373 -7.56 -2.56 9.71
CA GLY A 373 -7.70 -1.59 8.63
C GLY A 373 -6.43 -1.17 7.92
N SER A 374 -5.46 -2.08 7.87
CA SER A 374 -4.49 -2.12 6.77
C SER A 374 -5.17 -2.60 5.49
N VAL A 375 -4.64 -2.20 4.34
CA VAL A 375 -5.13 -2.64 3.03
C VAL A 375 -4.18 -3.63 2.39
N PHE A 376 -4.75 -4.62 1.72
CA PHE A 376 -4.03 -5.58 0.90
C PHE A 376 -4.66 -5.62 -0.50
N THR A 377 -3.82 -5.57 -1.54
CA THR A 377 -4.28 -5.66 -2.94
C THR A 377 -3.64 -6.82 -3.65
N PHE A 378 -4.34 -7.36 -4.63
CA PHE A 378 -3.85 -8.45 -5.49
C PHE A 378 -4.56 -8.43 -6.83
N GLY A 379 -3.95 -9.03 -7.86
CA GLY A 379 -4.42 -9.01 -9.25
C GLY A 379 -3.45 -8.31 -10.18
N LEU A 380 -3.93 -7.82 -11.33
CA LEU A 380 -3.06 -7.17 -12.33
C LEU A 380 -2.40 -5.90 -11.73
N PRO A 381 -1.05 -5.80 -11.66
CA PRO A 381 -0.38 -4.67 -11.02
C PRO A 381 -0.83 -3.31 -11.56
N GLY A 382 -0.91 -3.18 -12.90
CA GLY A 382 -1.36 -1.94 -13.56
C GLY A 382 -2.83 -1.58 -13.34
N ALA A 383 -3.67 -2.52 -12.89
CA ALA A 383 -5.10 -2.31 -12.59
C ALA A 383 -5.37 -1.99 -11.11
N GLY A 384 -4.32 -1.64 -10.35
CA GLY A 384 -4.39 -1.43 -8.90
C GLY A 384 -4.19 -2.70 -8.06
N GLY A 385 -3.67 -3.77 -8.67
CA GLY A 385 -3.26 -4.99 -7.96
C GLY A 385 -1.99 -4.82 -7.12
N ASP A 386 -1.16 -3.81 -7.45
CA ASP A 386 0.00 -3.39 -6.66
C ASP A 386 -0.29 -2.04 -5.99
N CYS A 387 -0.22 -2.02 -4.66
CA CYS A 387 -0.34 -0.82 -3.83
C CYS A 387 0.95 -0.49 -3.07
N SER A 388 2.08 -1.16 -3.36
CA SER A 388 3.36 -0.99 -2.65
C SER A 388 3.83 0.47 -2.59
N ALA A 389 3.60 1.25 -3.64
CA ALA A 389 3.95 2.67 -3.71
C ALA A 389 3.17 3.56 -2.72
N VAL A 390 1.97 3.14 -2.31
CA VAL A 390 1.09 3.88 -1.40
C VAL A 390 0.82 3.12 -0.09
N GLN A 391 1.44 1.96 0.12
CA GLN A 391 1.18 1.09 1.26
C GLN A 391 1.41 1.77 2.60
N ASP A 392 2.44 2.62 2.70
CA ASP A 392 2.74 3.40 3.90
C ASP A 392 1.67 4.44 4.25
N GLN A 393 0.88 4.85 3.25
CA GLN A 393 -0.22 5.82 3.37
C GLN A 393 -1.57 5.12 3.67
N LEU A 394 -1.72 3.84 3.31
CA LEU A 394 -2.95 3.05 3.51
C LEU A 394 -3.09 2.53 4.95
N LYS A 395 -3.03 3.44 5.91
CA LYS A 395 -3.23 3.18 7.33
C LYS A 395 -4.62 3.65 7.75
N ASN A 396 -5.32 2.82 8.50
CA ASN A 396 -6.65 3.13 9.04
C ASN A 396 -7.74 3.35 7.99
N VAL A 397 -7.74 2.57 6.92
CA VAL A 397 -8.74 2.69 5.86
C VAL A 397 -10.14 2.33 6.37
N HIS A 398 -11.11 3.20 6.06
CA HIS A 398 -12.53 3.06 6.43
C HIS A 398 -13.36 2.50 5.29
N GLN A 399 -13.12 2.96 4.06
CA GLN A 399 -13.86 2.53 2.87
C GLN A 399 -12.93 2.51 1.67
N ILE A 400 -13.10 1.51 0.81
CA ILE A 400 -12.47 1.47 -0.52
C ILE A 400 -13.58 1.53 -1.56
N GLN A 401 -13.34 2.26 -2.64
CA GLN A 401 -14.15 2.25 -3.85
C GLN A 401 -13.30 1.94 -5.07
N ALA A 402 -13.83 1.12 -5.98
CA ALA A 402 -13.12 0.67 -7.17
C ALA A 402 -13.78 1.21 -8.45
N SER A 403 -12.98 1.71 -9.38
CA SER A 403 -13.34 1.88 -10.78
C SER A 403 -12.93 0.63 -11.58
N ASN A 404 -12.89 0.69 -12.91
CA ASN A 404 -12.50 -0.48 -13.72
C ASN A 404 -11.05 -0.93 -13.49
N TYR A 405 -10.10 0.00 -13.30
CA TYR A 405 -8.67 -0.28 -13.21
C TYR A 405 -7.94 0.56 -12.13
N ALA A 406 -8.70 1.22 -11.23
CA ALA A 406 -8.15 2.00 -10.13
C ALA A 406 -8.99 1.88 -8.87
N PHE A 407 -8.41 2.28 -7.75
CA PHE A 407 -9.03 2.28 -6.43
C PHE A 407 -8.83 3.64 -5.74
N ALA A 408 -9.78 3.98 -4.87
CA ALA A 408 -9.72 5.10 -3.97
C ALA A 408 -10.11 4.64 -2.56
N ALA A 409 -9.25 4.91 -1.58
CA ALA A 409 -9.45 4.57 -0.17
C ALA A 409 -9.68 5.84 0.64
N ILE A 410 -10.71 5.84 1.49
CA ILE A 410 -10.95 6.86 2.53
C ILE A 410 -10.25 6.40 3.80
N LEU A 411 -9.30 7.18 4.29
CA LEU A 411 -8.59 6.94 5.55
C LEU A 411 -9.43 7.42 6.74
N GLY A 412 -9.07 6.98 7.96
CA GLY A 412 -9.81 7.34 9.17
C GLY A 412 -9.73 8.79 9.62
N ASP A 413 -8.82 9.57 9.03
CA ASP A 413 -8.77 11.02 9.17
C ASP A 413 -9.60 11.76 8.10
N GLY A 414 -10.33 11.02 7.25
CA GLY A 414 -11.12 11.55 6.14
C GLY A 414 -10.31 11.94 4.91
N SER A 415 -9.00 11.69 4.87
CA SER A 415 -8.20 11.88 3.65
C SER A 415 -8.39 10.73 2.65
N VAL A 416 -8.03 10.95 1.38
CA VAL A 416 -8.18 9.94 0.32
C VAL A 416 -6.83 9.58 -0.28
N VAL A 417 -6.60 8.28 -0.46
CA VAL A 417 -5.44 7.73 -1.17
C VAL A 417 -5.93 6.94 -2.38
N THR A 418 -5.37 7.22 -3.55
CA THR A 418 -5.72 6.54 -4.81
C THR A 418 -4.53 5.78 -5.39
N TRP A 419 -4.82 4.69 -6.10
CA TRP A 419 -3.80 3.93 -6.84
C TRP A 419 -4.42 3.18 -8.02
N GLY A 420 -3.57 2.65 -8.90
CA GLY A 420 -3.95 1.98 -10.15
C GLY A 420 -3.78 2.90 -11.36
N GLU A 421 -4.53 2.62 -12.44
CA GLU A 421 -4.32 3.31 -13.71
C GLU A 421 -4.82 4.77 -13.68
N ALA A 422 -3.96 5.70 -14.09
CA ALA A 422 -4.24 7.13 -14.03
C ALA A 422 -5.49 7.54 -14.85
N ARG A 423 -5.70 6.91 -16.02
CA ARG A 423 -6.88 7.16 -16.88
C ARG A 423 -8.21 6.73 -16.25
N HIS A 424 -8.15 5.94 -15.18
CA HIS A 424 -9.32 5.47 -14.44
C HIS A 424 -9.43 6.11 -13.06
N GLY A 425 -8.64 7.17 -12.80
CA GLY A 425 -8.63 7.92 -11.55
C GLY A 425 -7.67 7.37 -10.49
N GLY A 426 -6.66 6.57 -10.87
CA GLY A 426 -5.59 6.14 -9.97
C GLY A 426 -4.66 7.26 -9.52
N ASP A 427 -4.66 8.40 -10.23
CA ASP A 427 -3.90 9.60 -9.88
C ASP A 427 -4.84 10.74 -9.45
N SER A 428 -4.76 11.14 -8.18
CA SER A 428 -5.53 12.23 -7.57
C SER A 428 -4.66 13.43 -7.17
N ARG A 429 -3.38 13.46 -7.55
CA ARG A 429 -2.42 14.50 -7.11
C ARG A 429 -2.89 15.93 -7.38
N ALA A 430 -3.62 16.16 -8.48
CA ALA A 430 -4.14 17.48 -8.84
C ALA A 430 -5.23 18.00 -7.88
N VAL A 431 -5.93 17.09 -7.18
CA VAL A 431 -7.04 17.42 -6.27
C VAL A 431 -6.76 17.01 -4.82
N GLN A 432 -5.56 16.49 -4.53
CA GLN A 432 -5.20 15.93 -3.22
C GLN A 432 -5.42 16.92 -2.07
N ASP A 433 -5.14 18.21 -2.28
CA ASP A 433 -5.34 19.25 -1.26
C ASP A 433 -6.81 19.49 -0.90
N GLN A 434 -7.73 19.12 -1.80
CA GLN A 434 -9.18 19.26 -1.65
C GLN A 434 -9.83 17.99 -1.05
N LEU A 435 -9.16 16.84 -1.10
CA LEU A 435 -9.68 15.55 -0.60
C LEU A 435 -9.44 15.39 0.91
N LYS A 436 -10.09 16.27 1.70
CA LYS A 436 -10.06 16.25 3.17
C LYS A 436 -11.49 16.13 3.70
N ASN A 437 -11.67 15.35 4.77
CA ASN A 437 -12.98 15.07 5.37
C ASN A 437 -13.98 14.46 4.37
N VAL A 438 -13.52 13.52 3.55
CA VAL A 438 -14.35 12.81 2.57
C VAL A 438 -15.26 11.81 3.29
N GLN A 439 -16.56 11.86 3.00
CA GLN A 439 -17.56 10.95 3.58
C GLN A 439 -17.88 9.76 2.66
N GLN A 440 -17.98 10.00 1.36
CA GLN A 440 -18.37 8.97 0.40
C GLN A 440 -17.67 9.19 -0.93
N ILE A 441 -17.26 8.09 -1.57
CA ILE A 441 -16.72 8.09 -2.94
C ILE A 441 -17.61 7.25 -3.84
N GLN A 442 -17.89 7.75 -5.03
CA GLN A 442 -18.53 7.03 -6.13
C GLN A 442 -17.59 6.96 -7.33
N ALA A 443 -17.75 5.93 -8.16
CA ALA A 443 -16.87 5.66 -9.29
C ALA A 443 -17.68 5.21 -10.51
N THR A 444 -17.38 5.78 -11.67
CA THR A 444 -17.95 5.29 -12.93
C THR A 444 -17.33 3.94 -13.31
N LYS A 445 -18.16 3.02 -13.83
CA LYS A 445 -17.70 1.72 -14.33
C LYS A 445 -18.13 1.53 -15.78
N ASP A 446 -17.26 1.91 -16.70
CA ASP A 446 -17.47 1.72 -18.13
C ASP A 446 -17.44 0.23 -18.54
N GLY A 447 -18.36 -0.20 -19.40
CA GLY A 447 -18.36 -1.52 -20.01
C GLY A 447 -17.18 -1.76 -20.96
N SER A 448 -16.69 -0.72 -21.67
CA SER A 448 -15.53 -0.87 -22.57
C SER A 448 -14.25 -1.12 -21.78
N GLY A 449 -14.10 -0.43 -20.64
CA GLY A 449 -12.93 -0.51 -19.77
C GLY A 449 -11.87 0.53 -20.08
N ASP A 450 -12.07 1.45 -21.03
CA ASP A 450 -11.00 2.35 -21.46
C ASP A 450 -10.81 3.56 -20.54
N THR A 451 -11.84 3.92 -19.77
CA THR A 451 -11.84 5.13 -18.95
C THR A 451 -12.60 4.95 -17.63
N GLY A 452 -12.35 5.85 -16.67
CA GLY A 452 -13.09 5.93 -15.42
C GLY A 452 -12.81 7.22 -14.66
N ALA A 453 -13.76 7.64 -13.84
CA ALA A 453 -13.67 8.80 -12.96
C ALA A 453 -14.24 8.46 -11.57
N PHE A 454 -13.86 9.28 -10.60
CA PHE A 454 -14.36 9.25 -9.23
C PHE A 454 -14.98 10.60 -8.86
N ALA A 455 -15.95 10.55 -7.96
CA ALA A 455 -16.57 11.70 -7.33
C ALA A 455 -16.64 11.47 -5.82
N ALA A 456 -16.08 12.39 -5.03
CA ALA A 456 -16.08 12.37 -3.57
C ALA A 456 -17.03 13.44 -3.02
N ILE A 457 -17.83 13.07 -2.02
CA ILE A 457 -18.65 13.99 -1.23
C ILE A 457 -17.86 14.32 0.05
N LEU A 458 -17.60 15.61 0.27
CA LEU A 458 -16.96 16.12 1.48
C LEU A 458 -17.98 16.32 2.61
N GLU A 459 -17.51 16.44 3.85
CA GLU A 459 -18.36 16.68 5.03
C GLU A 459 -19.18 17.99 4.95
N ASP A 460 -18.66 19.00 4.25
CA ASP A 460 -19.39 20.25 3.98
C ASP A 460 -20.46 20.12 2.88
N GLY A 461 -20.59 18.93 2.28
CA GLY A 461 -21.51 18.63 1.19
C GLY A 461 -21.04 19.12 -0.18
N SER A 462 -19.80 19.58 -0.33
CA SER A 462 -19.21 19.86 -1.65
C SER A 462 -18.72 18.58 -2.33
N VAL A 463 -18.54 18.64 -3.65
CA VAL A 463 -18.09 17.50 -4.46
C VAL A 463 -16.74 17.79 -5.09
N VAL A 464 -15.83 16.81 -5.01
CA VAL A 464 -14.52 16.83 -5.68
C VAL A 464 -14.46 15.64 -6.63
N THR A 465 -14.12 15.88 -7.89
CA THR A 465 -14.01 14.84 -8.92
C THR A 465 -12.59 14.72 -9.45
N TRP A 466 -12.21 13.53 -9.90
CA TRP A 466 -10.95 13.29 -10.61
C TRP A 466 -11.03 12.07 -11.53
N GLY A 467 -10.01 11.90 -12.36
CA GLY A 467 -9.95 10.85 -13.38
C GLY A 467 -10.25 11.39 -14.78
N HIS A 468 -10.81 10.56 -15.65
CA HIS A 468 -11.02 10.95 -17.05
C HIS A 468 -12.08 12.03 -17.20
N ALA A 469 -11.75 13.14 -17.88
CA ALA A 469 -12.64 14.29 -18.04
C ALA A 469 -13.99 13.92 -18.68
N ILE A 470 -13.99 13.11 -19.75
CA ILE A 470 -15.23 12.65 -20.43
C ILE A 470 -16.13 11.84 -19.47
N CYS A 471 -15.56 11.14 -18.49
CA CYS A 471 -16.34 10.38 -17.52
C CYS A 471 -16.86 11.22 -16.33
N GLY A 472 -16.76 12.54 -16.41
CA GLY A 472 -17.10 13.44 -15.30
C GLY A 472 -15.98 13.62 -14.27
N GLY A 473 -14.73 13.35 -14.67
CA GLY A 473 -13.54 13.61 -13.83
C GLY A 473 -13.26 15.11 -13.61
N ASP A 474 -13.82 15.99 -14.44
CA ASP A 474 -13.78 17.45 -14.27
C ASP A 474 -15.20 17.99 -14.01
N SER A 475 -15.42 18.53 -12.80
CA SER A 475 -16.66 19.18 -12.36
C SER A 475 -16.48 20.67 -12.09
N SER A 476 -15.35 21.26 -12.51
CA SER A 476 -14.99 22.65 -12.20
C SER A 476 -16.05 23.67 -12.64
N ALA A 477 -16.69 23.44 -13.79
CA ALA A 477 -17.76 24.29 -14.31
C ALA A 477 -19.03 24.30 -13.44
N LEU A 478 -19.23 23.28 -12.62
CA LEU A 478 -20.42 23.08 -11.78
C LEU A 478 -20.12 23.26 -10.29
N ARG A 479 -18.92 23.74 -9.93
CA ARG A 479 -18.48 23.89 -8.53
C ARG A 479 -19.45 24.70 -7.67
N ASP A 480 -20.09 25.72 -8.25
CA ASP A 480 -21.05 26.54 -7.52
C ASP A 480 -22.41 25.89 -7.32
N GLN A 481 -22.76 24.91 -8.17
CA GLN A 481 -24.00 24.15 -8.10
C GLN A 481 -23.84 22.89 -7.23
N LEU A 482 -22.65 22.28 -7.20
CA LEU A 482 -22.36 21.08 -6.40
C LEU A 482 -22.05 21.40 -4.93
N LYS A 483 -23.00 22.07 -4.26
CA LYS A 483 -22.95 22.37 -2.82
C LYS A 483 -24.13 21.68 -2.13
N ASN A 484 -23.93 21.22 -0.89
CA ASN A 484 -24.95 20.49 -0.14
C ASN A 484 -25.44 19.21 -0.86
N VAL A 485 -24.54 18.47 -1.50
CA VAL A 485 -24.86 17.18 -2.12
C VAL A 485 -25.09 16.13 -1.04
N GLN A 486 -26.18 15.38 -1.15
CA GLN A 486 -26.51 14.28 -0.25
C GLN A 486 -26.09 12.92 -0.82
N HIS A 487 -26.35 12.70 -2.12
CA HIS A 487 -26.10 11.41 -2.76
C HIS A 487 -25.62 11.61 -4.19
N ILE A 488 -24.58 10.89 -4.60
CA ILE A 488 -24.16 10.78 -5.99
C ILE A 488 -24.49 9.38 -6.52
N GLN A 489 -24.99 9.31 -7.74
CA GLN A 489 -25.19 8.09 -8.52
C GLN A 489 -24.40 8.18 -9.83
N SER A 490 -23.91 7.05 -10.33
CA SER A 490 -23.05 7.01 -11.53
C SER A 490 -23.61 6.07 -12.59
N SER A 491 -23.63 6.52 -13.84
CA SER A 491 -23.77 5.67 -15.03
C SER A 491 -22.37 5.20 -15.50
N SER A 492 -22.25 4.71 -16.74
CA SER A 492 -20.95 4.24 -17.27
C SER A 492 -19.92 5.37 -17.39
N ARG A 493 -20.35 6.59 -17.71
CA ARG A 493 -19.48 7.76 -17.98
C ARG A 493 -20.05 9.10 -17.48
N ALA A 494 -21.10 9.08 -16.67
CA ALA A 494 -21.68 10.30 -16.11
C ALA A 494 -22.06 10.10 -14.63
N PHE A 495 -22.25 11.23 -13.95
CA PHE A 495 -22.72 11.29 -12.57
C PHE A 495 -23.98 12.15 -12.47
N ALA A 496 -24.82 11.82 -11.49
CA ALA A 496 -25.95 12.63 -11.07
C ALA A 496 -25.94 12.77 -9.55
N ALA A 497 -25.99 14.00 -9.05
CA ALA A 497 -26.02 14.35 -7.64
C ALA A 497 -27.41 14.82 -7.24
N ILE A 498 -27.90 14.34 -6.10
CA ILE A 498 -29.10 14.86 -5.40
C ILE A 498 -28.62 15.85 -4.34
N LEU A 499 -29.12 17.08 -4.39
CA LEU A 499 -28.83 18.14 -3.44
C LEU A 499 -29.80 18.09 -2.24
N ARG A 500 -29.44 18.75 -1.13
CA ARG A 500 -30.28 18.82 0.08
C ARG A 500 -31.65 19.45 -0.13
N ASP A 501 -31.81 20.26 -1.17
CA ASP A 501 -33.09 20.87 -1.56
C ASP A 501 -33.91 19.97 -2.50
N GLY A 502 -33.46 18.74 -2.77
CA GLY A 502 -34.13 17.79 -3.67
C GLY A 502 -33.92 18.08 -5.16
N SER A 503 -33.11 19.09 -5.52
CA SER A 503 -32.71 19.31 -6.92
C SER A 503 -31.62 18.33 -7.35
N VAL A 504 -31.46 18.19 -8.67
CA VAL A 504 -30.47 17.28 -9.27
C VAL A 504 -29.53 18.04 -10.18
N VAL A 505 -28.23 17.71 -10.10
CA VAL A 505 -27.20 18.19 -11.03
C VAL A 505 -26.50 16.98 -11.62
N SER A 506 -26.44 16.90 -12.95
CA SER A 506 -25.69 15.85 -13.66
C SER A 506 -24.50 16.42 -14.43
N TRP A 507 -23.48 15.59 -14.63
CA TRP A 507 -22.27 15.95 -15.38
C TRP A 507 -21.54 14.74 -15.94
N GLY A 508 -20.62 14.98 -16.87
CA GLY A 508 -19.88 13.93 -17.59
C GLY A 508 -20.36 13.82 -19.03
N ASP A 509 -20.29 12.62 -19.59
CA ASP A 509 -20.65 12.40 -21.01
C ASP A 509 -22.15 12.59 -21.24
N GLU A 510 -22.52 13.50 -22.14
CA GLU A 510 -23.91 13.80 -22.51
C GLU A 510 -24.66 12.56 -23.00
N SER A 511 -24.00 11.69 -23.77
CA SER A 511 -24.59 10.45 -24.30
C SER A 511 -24.83 9.39 -23.22
N CYS A 512 -24.28 9.58 -22.02
CA CYS A 512 -24.50 8.75 -20.84
C CYS A 512 -25.35 9.43 -19.75
N GLY A 513 -26.02 10.54 -20.07
CA GLY A 513 -26.88 11.27 -19.14
C GLY A 513 -26.18 12.34 -18.31
N GLY A 514 -25.02 12.82 -18.77
CA GLY A 514 -24.27 13.92 -18.15
C GLY A 514 -24.91 15.31 -18.32
N ASP A 515 -26.00 15.44 -19.08
CA ASP A 515 -26.78 16.67 -19.18
C ASP A 515 -28.25 16.40 -18.83
N SER A 516 -28.73 17.07 -17.77
CA SER A 516 -30.12 17.04 -17.29
C SER A 516 -30.86 18.35 -17.56
N SER A 517 -30.25 19.32 -18.25
CA SER A 517 -30.80 20.66 -18.44
C SER A 517 -32.21 20.65 -19.07
N ALA A 518 -32.47 19.74 -19.99
CA ALA A 518 -33.76 19.58 -20.66
C ALA A 518 -34.91 19.16 -19.74
N VAL A 519 -34.61 18.51 -18.61
CA VAL A 519 -35.60 18.01 -17.64
C VAL A 519 -35.48 18.68 -16.28
N GLN A 520 -34.61 19.69 -16.16
CA GLN A 520 -34.26 20.34 -14.88
C GLN A 520 -35.48 20.91 -14.15
N GLU A 521 -36.46 21.45 -14.88
CA GLU A 521 -37.68 22.00 -14.29
C GLU A 521 -38.59 20.94 -13.64
N LEU A 522 -38.46 19.67 -14.08
CA LEU A 522 -39.21 18.52 -13.59
C LEU A 522 -38.52 17.81 -12.42
N LEU A 523 -37.20 17.99 -12.26
CA LEU A 523 -36.38 17.36 -11.21
C LEU A 523 -36.45 18.15 -9.90
N LYS A 524 -37.63 18.15 -9.28
CA LYS A 524 -37.89 18.78 -7.97
C LYS A 524 -38.27 17.72 -6.94
N ASP A 525 -37.80 17.88 -5.70
CA ASP A 525 -38.05 16.94 -4.60
C ASP A 525 -37.64 15.50 -4.93
N VAL A 526 -36.50 15.31 -5.61
CA VAL A 526 -35.99 13.99 -5.99
C VAL A 526 -35.56 13.22 -4.76
N GLN A 527 -36.06 11.99 -4.62
CA GLN A 527 -35.73 11.11 -3.48
C GLN A 527 -34.65 10.07 -3.84
N GLN A 528 -34.71 9.51 -5.04
CA GLN A 528 -33.81 8.44 -5.47
C GLN A 528 -33.48 8.58 -6.96
N ILE A 529 -32.26 8.19 -7.33
CA ILE A 529 -31.82 8.10 -8.74
C ILE A 529 -31.29 6.69 -8.98
N ASN A 530 -31.72 6.08 -10.08
CA ASN A 530 -31.20 4.83 -10.60
C ASN A 530 -30.58 5.07 -11.98
N ALA A 531 -29.47 4.40 -12.27
CA ALA A 531 -28.74 4.54 -13.52
C ALA A 531 -28.73 3.23 -14.32
N SER A 532 -28.97 3.31 -15.62
CA SER A 532 -28.58 2.28 -16.59
C SER A 532 -27.14 2.54 -17.06
N LYS A 533 -26.65 1.87 -18.13
CA LYS A 533 -25.32 2.18 -18.67
C LYS A 533 -25.22 3.64 -19.17
N SER A 534 -26.31 4.19 -19.69
CA SER A 534 -26.28 5.46 -20.44
C SER A 534 -27.46 6.40 -20.18
N ALA A 535 -28.30 6.09 -19.18
CA ALA A 535 -29.45 6.91 -18.80
C ALA A 535 -29.68 6.87 -17.29
N PHE A 536 -30.46 7.83 -16.81
CA PHE A 536 -30.89 7.93 -15.41
C PHE A 536 -32.41 8.00 -15.31
N ALA A 537 -32.93 7.50 -14.19
CA ALA A 537 -34.32 7.61 -13.79
C ALA A 537 -34.39 8.09 -12.33
N ALA A 538 -35.06 9.21 -12.11
CA ALA A 538 -35.29 9.80 -10.79
C ALA A 538 -36.71 9.52 -10.32
N ILE A 539 -36.86 9.12 -9.05
CA ILE A 539 -38.15 9.04 -8.34
C ILE A 539 -38.33 10.34 -7.57
N LEU A 540 -39.41 11.07 -7.88
CA LEU A 540 -39.77 12.31 -7.20
C LEU A 540 -40.55 12.03 -5.90
N GLY A 541 -40.67 13.03 -5.03
CA GLY A 541 -41.36 12.91 -3.73
C GLY A 541 -42.86 12.61 -3.83
N ASP A 542 -43.48 12.87 -4.99
CA ASP A 542 -44.86 12.48 -5.30
C ASP A 542 -44.99 11.05 -5.87
N GLY A 543 -43.87 10.34 -6.00
CA GLY A 543 -43.77 9.00 -6.58
C GLY A 543 -43.84 8.97 -8.11
N SER A 544 -43.77 10.11 -8.80
CA SER A 544 -43.60 10.15 -10.25
C SER A 544 -42.14 9.92 -10.66
N VAL A 545 -41.91 9.59 -11.94
CA VAL A 545 -40.57 9.28 -12.46
C VAL A 545 -40.21 10.23 -13.59
N VAL A 546 -38.98 10.74 -13.55
CA VAL A 546 -38.39 11.55 -14.61
C VAL A 546 -37.12 10.87 -15.11
N THR A 547 -36.97 10.71 -16.42
CA THR A 547 -35.79 10.07 -17.02
C THR A 547 -35.05 11.03 -17.95
N TRP A 548 -33.74 10.81 -18.11
CA TRP A 548 -32.89 11.55 -19.05
C TRP A 548 -31.67 10.72 -19.47
N GLY A 549 -30.92 11.22 -20.44
CA GLY A 549 -29.81 10.54 -21.09
C GLY A 549 -30.21 9.92 -22.42
N ARG A 550 -29.54 8.85 -22.85
CA ARG A 550 -29.76 8.28 -24.18
C ARG A 550 -31.16 7.68 -24.32
N ALA A 551 -31.96 8.29 -25.20
CA ALA A 551 -33.32 7.84 -25.50
C ALA A 551 -33.31 6.51 -26.28
N ASP A 552 -32.44 6.37 -27.28
CA ASP A 552 -32.39 5.21 -28.17
C ASP A 552 -31.92 3.95 -27.42
N ASP A 553 -32.86 3.05 -27.14
CA ASP A 553 -32.66 1.74 -26.52
C ASP A 553 -32.01 1.71 -25.12
N HIS A 554 -31.84 2.87 -24.47
CA HIS A 554 -31.15 2.96 -23.16
C HIS A 554 -32.02 3.51 -22.01
N GLY A 555 -33.30 3.79 -22.29
CA GLY A 555 -34.30 4.13 -21.27
C GLY A 555 -34.31 5.60 -20.83
N GLY A 556 -33.60 6.49 -21.54
CA GLY A 556 -33.61 7.93 -21.29
C GLY A 556 -34.89 8.67 -21.68
N ASP A 557 -35.87 7.98 -22.28
CA ASP A 557 -37.20 8.53 -22.59
C ASP A 557 -38.30 7.62 -22.03
N SER A 558 -39.03 8.11 -21.03
CA SER A 558 -40.18 7.43 -20.41
C SER A 558 -41.54 7.95 -20.88
N ARG A 559 -41.60 8.90 -21.83
CA ARG A 559 -42.84 9.61 -22.19
C ARG A 559 -43.99 8.69 -22.60
N ALA A 560 -43.67 7.57 -23.25
CA ALA A 560 -44.68 6.58 -23.68
C ALA A 560 -45.38 5.86 -22.52
N VAL A 561 -44.75 5.81 -21.34
CA VAL A 561 -45.27 5.12 -20.14
C VAL A 561 -45.50 6.08 -18.97
N GLN A 562 -45.32 7.39 -19.18
CA GLN A 562 -45.35 8.41 -18.13
C GLN A 562 -46.65 8.39 -17.32
N ASP A 563 -47.79 8.16 -17.97
CA ASP A 563 -49.10 8.11 -17.32
C ASP A 563 -49.25 6.94 -16.33
N GLN A 564 -48.44 5.89 -16.51
CA GLN A 564 -48.42 4.68 -15.68
C GLN A 564 -47.39 4.78 -14.54
N LEU A 565 -46.39 5.67 -14.66
CA LEU A 565 -45.32 5.85 -13.67
C LEU A 565 -45.75 6.79 -12.53
N LYS A 566 -46.80 6.39 -11.81
CA LYS A 566 -47.32 7.09 -10.64
C LYS A 566 -47.14 6.20 -9.41
N THR A 567 -46.83 6.80 -8.26
CA THR A 567 -46.61 6.06 -6.99
C THR A 567 -45.54 4.97 -7.09
N VAL A 568 -44.47 5.23 -7.82
CA VAL A 568 -43.34 4.30 -7.98
C VAL A 568 -42.61 4.16 -6.65
N GLN A 569 -42.40 2.92 -6.22
CA GLN A 569 -41.68 2.61 -4.98
C GLN A 569 -40.20 2.27 -5.24
N GLN A 570 -39.92 1.58 -6.34
CA GLN A 570 -38.57 1.12 -6.65
C GLN A 570 -38.36 1.04 -8.15
N ILE A 571 -37.16 1.41 -8.61
CA ILE A 571 -36.72 1.23 -9.99
C ILE A 571 -35.50 0.29 -10.00
N GLN A 572 -35.50 -0.65 -10.95
CA GLN A 572 -34.37 -1.49 -11.26
C GLN A 572 -33.94 -1.28 -12.70
N ALA A 573 -32.63 -1.18 -12.92
CA ALA A 573 -32.04 -0.91 -14.23
C ALA A 573 -31.26 -2.12 -14.72
N SER A 574 -31.47 -2.50 -15.99
CA SER A 574 -30.55 -3.34 -16.75
C SER A 574 -29.52 -2.48 -17.47
N CYS A 575 -28.80 -3.05 -18.44
CA CYS A 575 -27.84 -2.27 -19.23
C CYS A 575 -28.47 -1.12 -20.05
N GLY A 576 -29.73 -1.25 -20.48
CA GLY A 576 -30.41 -0.25 -21.34
C GLY A 576 -31.92 -0.14 -21.13
N ALA A 577 -32.46 -0.76 -20.09
CA ALA A 577 -33.88 -0.69 -19.77
C ALA A 577 -34.10 -0.51 -18.27
N PHE A 578 -35.30 -0.10 -17.92
CA PHE A 578 -35.74 0.07 -16.55
C PHE A 578 -37.04 -0.69 -16.30
N ALA A 579 -37.21 -1.14 -15.07
CA ALA A 579 -38.43 -1.73 -14.55
C ALA A 579 -38.79 -1.04 -13.23
N ALA A 580 -39.97 -0.43 -13.15
CA ALA A 580 -40.49 0.23 -11.96
C ALA A 580 -41.55 -0.66 -11.30
N ILE A 581 -41.45 -0.81 -9.98
CA ILE A 581 -42.50 -1.40 -9.13
C ILE A 581 -43.38 -0.26 -8.64
N LEU A 582 -44.66 -0.30 -8.98
CA LEU A 582 -45.67 0.67 -8.53
C LEU A 582 -46.17 0.32 -7.13
N GLY A 583 -46.83 1.27 -6.46
CA GLY A 583 -47.34 1.08 -5.10
C GLY A 583 -48.43 0.02 -4.94
N ASP A 584 -49.04 -0.41 -6.04
CA ASP A 584 -50.00 -1.53 -6.09
C ASP A 584 -49.32 -2.89 -6.37
N GLY A 585 -47.98 -2.93 -6.46
CA GLY A 585 -47.20 -4.12 -6.76
C GLY A 585 -47.18 -4.51 -8.24
N SER A 586 -47.74 -3.71 -9.14
CA SER A 586 -47.60 -3.91 -10.59
C SER A 586 -46.26 -3.37 -11.10
N VAL A 587 -45.86 -3.82 -12.30
CA VAL A 587 -44.57 -3.44 -12.91
C VAL A 587 -44.76 -2.75 -14.24
N VAL A 588 -44.05 -1.64 -14.42
CA VAL A 588 -43.97 -0.90 -15.69
C VAL A 588 -42.53 -0.94 -16.19
N THR A 589 -42.33 -1.29 -17.46
CA THR A 589 -41.00 -1.35 -18.09
C THR A 589 -40.89 -0.39 -19.26
N TRP A 590 -39.67 0.11 -19.50
CA TRP A 590 -39.36 0.95 -20.66
C TRP A 590 -37.87 0.86 -21.02
N GLY A 591 -37.52 1.39 -22.19
CA GLY A 591 -36.18 1.31 -22.77
C GLY A 591 -36.10 0.25 -23.87
N GLY A 592 -34.89 -0.18 -24.23
CA GLY A 592 -34.71 -1.07 -25.38
C GLY A 592 -35.28 -2.47 -25.15
N ALA A 593 -36.00 -3.00 -26.13
CA ALA A 593 -36.67 -4.30 -26.02
C ALA A 593 -35.68 -5.45 -25.76
N ARG A 594 -34.51 -5.42 -26.41
CA ARG A 594 -33.42 -6.42 -26.20
C ARG A 594 -32.78 -6.35 -24.82
N HIS A 595 -33.06 -5.28 -24.07
CA HIS A 595 -32.59 -5.07 -22.70
C HIS A 595 -33.65 -5.39 -21.65
N GLY A 596 -34.84 -5.85 -22.06
CA GLY A 596 -35.97 -6.13 -21.19
C GLY A 596 -36.92 -4.95 -20.98
N GLY A 597 -36.86 -3.92 -21.83
CA GLY A 597 -37.77 -2.77 -21.79
C GLY A 597 -39.19 -3.06 -22.31
N ASP A 598 -39.47 -4.29 -22.78
CA ASP A 598 -40.80 -4.73 -23.20
C ASP A 598 -41.25 -5.94 -22.38
N SER A 599 -42.16 -5.71 -21.42
CA SER A 599 -42.78 -6.75 -20.59
C SER A 599 -44.17 -7.19 -21.05
N ARG A 600 -44.66 -6.73 -22.22
CA ARG A 600 -46.07 -6.94 -22.63
C ARG A 600 -46.51 -8.41 -22.65
N ALA A 601 -45.61 -9.32 -23.02
CA ALA A 601 -45.88 -10.76 -23.05
C ALA A 601 -46.15 -11.37 -21.66
N VAL A 602 -45.58 -10.77 -20.61
CA VAL A 602 -45.68 -11.25 -19.22
C VAL A 602 -46.45 -10.30 -18.31
N GLN A 603 -46.95 -9.18 -18.83
CA GLN A 603 -47.60 -8.12 -18.05
C GLN A 603 -48.76 -8.63 -17.17
N GLY A 604 -49.51 -9.62 -17.64
CA GLY A 604 -50.60 -10.23 -16.86
C GLY A 604 -50.14 -11.00 -15.62
N GLN A 605 -48.88 -11.41 -15.57
CA GLN A 605 -48.25 -12.16 -14.48
C GLN A 605 -47.50 -11.25 -13.48
N LEU A 606 -47.15 -10.01 -13.88
CA LEU A 606 -46.41 -9.06 -13.04
C LEU A 606 -47.35 -8.29 -12.09
N LYS A 607 -47.95 -9.02 -11.13
CA LYS A 607 -48.82 -8.47 -10.09
C LYS A 607 -48.31 -8.88 -8.72
N ASN A 608 -48.39 -8.00 -7.73
CA ASN A 608 -47.86 -8.22 -6.38
C ASN A 608 -46.35 -8.57 -6.40
N VAL A 609 -45.59 -7.87 -7.23
CA VAL A 609 -44.13 -8.04 -7.33
C VAL A 609 -43.48 -7.40 -6.11
N GLN A 610 -42.64 -8.16 -5.41
CA GLN A 610 -41.91 -7.69 -4.23
C GLN A 610 -40.49 -7.21 -4.57
N GLN A 611 -39.83 -7.88 -5.51
CA GLN A 611 -38.44 -7.57 -5.86
C GLN A 611 -38.18 -7.84 -7.34
N ILE A 612 -37.39 -6.98 -7.97
CA ILE A 612 -36.89 -7.18 -9.33
C ILE A 612 -35.36 -7.25 -9.29
N GLN A 613 -34.79 -8.14 -10.08
CA GLN A 613 -33.36 -8.24 -10.33
C GLN A 613 -33.09 -8.16 -11.83
N ALA A 614 -32.02 -7.47 -12.21
CA ALA A 614 -31.67 -7.24 -13.60
C ALA A 614 -30.25 -7.73 -13.89
N THR A 615 -30.05 -8.32 -15.07
CA THR A 615 -28.71 -8.61 -15.57
C THR A 615 -28.03 -7.32 -16.02
N LYS A 616 -26.74 -7.16 -15.67
CA LYS A 616 -25.99 -5.92 -15.94
C LYS A 616 -25.51 -5.79 -17.39
N GLY A 617 -25.73 -6.82 -18.23
CA GLY A 617 -25.43 -6.84 -19.65
C GLY A 617 -23.94 -6.79 -20.01
N GLY A 618 -23.46 -7.81 -20.72
CA GLY A 618 -22.08 -7.86 -21.24
C GLY A 618 -21.81 -6.92 -22.44
N SER A 619 -20.78 -7.20 -23.23
CA SER A 619 -20.37 -6.45 -24.44
C SER A 619 -21.34 -6.53 -25.63
N GLY A 620 -22.52 -7.12 -25.45
CA GLY A 620 -23.46 -7.44 -26.53
C GLY A 620 -24.80 -6.72 -26.45
N ASP A 621 -24.92 -5.70 -25.61
CA ASP A 621 -26.14 -4.87 -25.49
C ASP A 621 -27.43 -5.70 -25.40
N ILE A 622 -27.43 -6.65 -24.45
CA ILE A 622 -28.58 -7.50 -24.12
C ILE A 622 -28.76 -7.57 -22.62
N GLY A 623 -30.01 -7.69 -22.18
CA GLY A 623 -30.39 -7.69 -20.77
C GLY A 623 -31.72 -8.39 -20.54
N ALA A 624 -31.88 -8.87 -19.33
CA ALA A 624 -33.06 -9.58 -18.85
C ALA A 624 -33.36 -9.20 -17.40
N PHE A 625 -34.60 -9.39 -17.00
CA PHE A 625 -35.11 -9.17 -15.66
C PHE A 625 -35.75 -10.43 -15.10
N ALA A 626 -35.71 -10.55 -13.78
CA ALA A 626 -36.42 -11.56 -13.00
C ALA A 626 -37.13 -10.88 -11.83
N ALA A 627 -38.44 -11.09 -11.71
CA ALA A 627 -39.27 -10.58 -10.63
C ALA A 627 -39.69 -11.71 -9.68
N ILE A 628 -39.61 -11.46 -8.38
CA ILE A 628 -40.16 -12.31 -7.33
C ILE A 628 -41.55 -11.77 -6.95
N LEU A 629 -42.57 -12.61 -7.08
CA LEU A 629 -43.94 -12.30 -6.66
C LEU A 629 -44.13 -12.58 -5.17
N GLU A 630 -45.19 -12.03 -4.58
CA GLU A 630 -45.55 -12.23 -3.17
C GLU A 630 -45.80 -13.71 -2.81
N ASP A 631 -46.21 -14.53 -3.77
CA ASP A 631 -46.38 -15.98 -3.59
C ASP A 631 -45.06 -16.77 -3.70
N GLY A 632 -43.93 -16.08 -3.87
CA GLY A 632 -42.61 -16.67 -4.04
C GLY A 632 -42.35 -17.29 -5.42
N SER A 633 -43.23 -17.10 -6.40
CA SER A 633 -42.98 -17.48 -7.79
C SER A 633 -42.13 -16.44 -8.52
N VAL A 634 -41.51 -16.85 -9.63
CA VAL A 634 -40.61 -16.00 -10.41
C VAL A 634 -41.12 -15.81 -11.84
N VAL A 635 -41.14 -14.55 -12.29
CA VAL A 635 -41.45 -14.18 -13.66
C VAL A 635 -40.22 -13.55 -14.29
N THR A 636 -39.81 -14.04 -15.46
CA THR A 636 -38.65 -13.53 -16.20
C THR A 636 -39.08 -12.94 -17.54
N TRP A 637 -38.32 -11.96 -18.03
CA TRP A 637 -38.49 -11.37 -19.36
C TRP A 637 -37.21 -10.70 -19.86
N GLY A 638 -37.22 -10.32 -21.14
CA GLY A 638 -36.08 -9.74 -21.85
C GLY A 638 -35.37 -10.77 -22.72
N ASP A 639 -34.06 -10.60 -22.92
CA ASP A 639 -33.31 -11.48 -23.82
C ASP A 639 -33.19 -12.90 -23.26
N ALA A 640 -33.55 -13.89 -24.08
CA ALA A 640 -33.55 -15.30 -23.68
C ALA A 640 -32.15 -15.82 -23.31
N ILE A 641 -31.09 -15.34 -23.98
CA ILE A 641 -29.70 -15.75 -23.69
C ILE A 641 -29.31 -15.27 -22.29
N CYS A 642 -29.75 -14.08 -21.89
CA CYS A 642 -29.51 -13.52 -20.56
C CYS A 642 -30.39 -14.12 -19.45
N GLY A 643 -31.19 -15.16 -19.73
CA GLY A 643 -32.11 -15.75 -18.76
C GLY A 643 -33.48 -15.05 -18.69
N GLY A 644 -33.86 -14.31 -19.72
CA GLY A 644 -35.22 -13.78 -19.90
C GLY A 644 -36.26 -14.86 -20.22
N ASP A 645 -35.83 -16.09 -20.50
CA ASP A 645 -36.67 -17.29 -20.56
C ASP A 645 -36.26 -18.28 -19.46
N SER A 646 -37.12 -18.45 -18.45
CA SER A 646 -36.95 -19.41 -17.36
C SER A 646 -37.84 -20.64 -17.49
N SER A 647 -38.45 -20.89 -18.66
CA SER A 647 -39.40 -21.99 -18.88
C SER A 647 -38.83 -23.36 -18.51
N ALA A 648 -37.55 -23.61 -18.80
CA ALA A 648 -36.86 -24.86 -18.49
C ALA A 648 -36.74 -25.16 -16.99
N VAL A 649 -36.74 -24.13 -16.14
CA VAL A 649 -36.59 -24.26 -14.68
C VAL A 649 -37.83 -23.80 -13.91
N ARG A 650 -38.91 -23.44 -14.60
CA ARG A 650 -40.11 -22.83 -14.03
C ARG A 650 -40.72 -23.67 -12.90
N ASP A 651 -40.76 -25.00 -13.07
CA ASP A 651 -41.34 -25.90 -12.07
C ASP A 651 -40.52 -25.97 -10.76
N GLN A 652 -39.24 -25.57 -10.82
CA GLN A 652 -38.31 -25.53 -9.69
C GLN A 652 -38.31 -24.17 -8.99
N LEU A 653 -38.74 -23.09 -9.65
CA LEU A 653 -38.77 -21.72 -9.09
C LEU A 653 -40.02 -21.46 -8.25
N LYS A 654 -40.15 -22.20 -7.14
CA LYS A 654 -41.24 -22.07 -6.16
C LYS A 654 -40.68 -21.68 -4.79
N ASN A 655 -41.36 -20.79 -4.07
CA ASN A 655 -40.93 -20.28 -2.77
C ASN A 655 -39.53 -19.63 -2.84
N VAL A 656 -39.25 -18.87 -3.90
CA VAL A 656 -37.99 -18.16 -4.06
C VAL A 656 -37.90 -17.02 -3.05
N GLN A 657 -36.80 -16.96 -2.30
CA GLN A 657 -36.56 -15.90 -1.32
C GLN A 657 -35.64 -14.81 -1.84
N HIS A 658 -34.66 -15.15 -2.68
CA HIS A 658 -33.67 -14.20 -3.18
C HIS A 658 -33.21 -14.58 -4.59
N ILE A 659 -33.02 -13.59 -5.47
CA ILE A 659 -32.40 -13.77 -6.79
C ILE A 659 -31.13 -12.92 -6.88
N GLN A 660 -30.08 -13.45 -7.49
CA GLN A 660 -28.86 -12.73 -7.84
C GLN A 660 -28.57 -12.87 -9.32
N ALA A 661 -28.04 -11.81 -9.93
CA ALA A 661 -27.80 -11.74 -11.37
C ALA A 661 -26.32 -11.50 -11.68
N SER A 662 -25.75 -12.31 -12.59
CA SER A 662 -24.47 -12.02 -13.24
C SER A 662 -24.70 -11.13 -14.48
N SER A 663 -23.73 -11.00 -15.38
CA SER A 663 -23.95 -10.19 -16.59
C SER A 663 -25.00 -10.78 -17.54
N ARG A 664 -25.24 -12.11 -17.50
CA ARG A 664 -26.14 -12.84 -18.43
C ARG A 664 -26.82 -14.08 -17.83
N ALA A 665 -26.79 -14.25 -16.51
CA ALA A 665 -27.42 -15.40 -15.86
C ALA A 665 -28.00 -15.00 -14.51
N PHE A 666 -28.85 -15.86 -13.97
CA PHE A 666 -29.48 -15.71 -12.67
C PHE A 666 -29.27 -16.93 -11.79
N ALA A 667 -29.26 -16.70 -10.48
CA ALA A 667 -29.28 -17.73 -9.46
C ALA A 667 -30.31 -17.35 -8.39
N ALA A 668 -31.23 -18.27 -8.10
CA ALA A 668 -32.28 -18.12 -7.10
C ALA A 668 -32.02 -19.01 -5.89
N ILE A 669 -32.22 -18.48 -4.69
CA ILE A 669 -32.27 -19.24 -3.42
C ILE A 669 -33.73 -19.54 -3.12
N LEU A 670 -34.07 -20.82 -3.00
CA LEU A 670 -35.39 -21.29 -2.61
C LEU A 670 -35.53 -21.30 -1.08
N GLY A 671 -36.76 -21.32 -0.58
CA GLY A 671 -37.04 -21.31 0.86
C GLY A 671 -36.56 -22.54 1.63
N ASP A 672 -36.17 -23.61 0.94
CA ASP A 672 -35.52 -24.79 1.51
C ASP A 672 -33.98 -24.70 1.51
N GLY A 673 -33.42 -23.56 1.08
CA GLY A 673 -31.98 -23.32 0.97
C GLY A 673 -31.33 -23.94 -0.26
N SER A 674 -32.08 -24.54 -1.19
CA SER A 674 -31.53 -25.01 -2.47
C SER A 674 -31.38 -23.87 -3.48
N VAL A 675 -30.53 -24.07 -4.49
CA VAL A 675 -30.24 -23.07 -5.52
C VAL A 675 -30.64 -23.56 -6.91
N VAL A 676 -31.31 -22.70 -7.65
CA VAL A 676 -31.66 -22.91 -9.07
C VAL A 676 -30.99 -21.83 -9.91
N THR A 677 -30.31 -22.23 -10.98
CA THR A 677 -29.63 -21.30 -11.90
C THR A 677 -30.20 -21.42 -13.31
N TRP A 678 -30.18 -20.32 -14.06
CA TRP A 678 -30.59 -20.29 -15.47
C TRP A 678 -29.96 -19.12 -16.23
N GLY A 679 -30.10 -19.13 -17.56
CA GLY A 679 -29.48 -18.16 -18.47
C GLY A 679 -28.21 -18.71 -19.12
N ASP A 680 -27.30 -17.83 -19.54
CA ASP A 680 -26.09 -18.23 -20.26
C ASP A 680 -25.16 -19.08 -19.38
N ALA A 681 -24.93 -20.32 -19.78
CA ALA A 681 -24.06 -21.26 -19.08
C ALA A 681 -22.62 -20.71 -18.93
N ALA A 682 -22.13 -19.92 -19.89
CA ALA A 682 -20.81 -19.28 -19.82
C ALA A 682 -20.71 -18.23 -18.71
N PHE A 683 -21.85 -17.73 -18.21
CA PHE A 683 -21.95 -16.71 -17.18
C PHE A 683 -22.51 -17.25 -15.85
N GLY A 684 -22.51 -18.58 -15.68
CA GLY A 684 -22.92 -19.26 -14.46
C GLY A 684 -24.38 -19.73 -14.44
N GLY A 685 -25.08 -19.69 -15.58
CA GLY A 685 -26.46 -20.18 -15.72
C GLY A 685 -26.62 -21.71 -15.67
N GLU A 686 -25.53 -22.46 -15.45
CA GLU A 686 -25.54 -23.92 -15.33
C GLU A 686 -24.79 -24.35 -14.06
N SER A 687 -25.52 -24.84 -13.05
CA SER A 687 -24.99 -25.30 -11.75
C SER A 687 -24.97 -26.83 -11.60
N SER A 688 -25.29 -27.60 -12.64
CA SER A 688 -25.43 -29.07 -12.60
C SER A 688 -24.24 -29.78 -11.95
N ALA A 689 -23.02 -29.33 -12.25
CA ALA A 689 -21.77 -29.90 -11.73
C ALA A 689 -21.56 -29.69 -10.22
N VAL A 690 -22.23 -28.72 -9.60
CA VAL A 690 -22.10 -28.39 -8.17
C VAL A 690 -23.43 -28.53 -7.42
N GLN A 691 -24.48 -29.02 -8.07
CA GLN A 691 -25.84 -29.04 -7.53
C GLN A 691 -25.95 -29.83 -6.23
N GLU A 692 -25.19 -30.92 -6.08
CA GLU A 692 -25.19 -31.72 -4.85
C GLU A 692 -24.61 -30.99 -3.62
N LEU A 693 -23.79 -29.96 -3.88
CA LEU A 693 -23.12 -29.14 -2.86
C LEU A 693 -23.92 -27.88 -2.50
N LEU A 694 -24.89 -27.47 -3.32
CA LEU A 694 -25.70 -26.26 -3.12
C LEU A 694 -26.94 -26.56 -2.25
N LYS A 695 -26.72 -26.97 -0.99
CA LYS A 695 -27.76 -27.24 0.00
C LYS A 695 -27.59 -26.34 1.21
N ASP A 696 -28.68 -25.80 1.75
CA ASP A 696 -28.64 -24.85 2.87
C ASP A 696 -27.86 -23.57 2.52
N VAL A 697 -28.05 -23.03 1.32
CA VAL A 697 -27.45 -21.76 0.88
C VAL A 697 -28.15 -20.59 1.55
N GLN A 698 -27.37 -19.75 2.20
CA GLN A 698 -27.84 -18.51 2.84
C GLN A 698 -27.68 -17.28 1.94
N GLN A 699 -26.61 -17.21 1.15
CA GLN A 699 -26.30 -16.04 0.32
C GLN A 699 -25.66 -16.46 -1.00
N ILE A 700 -25.91 -15.67 -2.06
CA ILE A 700 -25.24 -15.80 -3.36
C ILE A 700 -24.61 -14.46 -3.73
N HIS A 701 -23.42 -14.51 -4.32
CA HIS A 701 -22.73 -13.37 -4.89
C HIS A 701 -22.40 -13.65 -6.36
N ALA A 702 -22.65 -12.67 -7.22
CA ALA A 702 -22.39 -12.77 -8.65
C ALA A 702 -21.17 -11.96 -9.06
N SER A 703 -20.31 -12.54 -9.89
CA SER A 703 -19.29 -11.83 -10.67
C SER A 703 -19.85 -11.41 -12.03
N LYS A 704 -19.01 -10.81 -12.90
CA LYS A 704 -19.43 -10.59 -14.28
C LYS A 704 -19.85 -11.89 -14.96
N SER A 705 -19.25 -13.04 -14.66
CA SER A 705 -19.42 -14.30 -15.41
C SER A 705 -19.45 -15.57 -14.56
N ALA A 706 -19.60 -15.46 -13.24
CA ALA A 706 -19.61 -16.60 -12.33
C ALA A 706 -20.49 -16.31 -11.11
N PHE A 707 -20.78 -17.34 -10.32
CA PHE A 707 -21.43 -17.21 -9.02
C PHE A 707 -20.63 -17.88 -7.89
N ALA A 708 -20.86 -17.38 -6.68
CA ALA A 708 -20.38 -17.94 -5.42
C ALA A 708 -21.56 -18.02 -4.44
N ALA A 709 -21.80 -19.18 -3.84
CA ALA A 709 -22.81 -19.39 -2.81
C ALA A 709 -22.13 -19.58 -1.45
N ILE A 710 -22.73 -19.04 -0.38
CA ILE A 710 -22.37 -19.26 1.02
C ILE A 710 -23.42 -20.17 1.64
N LEU A 711 -22.99 -21.30 2.17
CA LEU A 711 -23.78 -22.34 2.82
C LEU A 711 -23.94 -22.05 4.32
N GLY A 712 -24.94 -22.65 4.96
CA GLY A 712 -25.29 -22.41 6.37
C GLY A 712 -24.24 -22.87 7.37
N ASP A 713 -23.35 -23.77 6.95
CA ASP A 713 -22.15 -24.16 7.70
C ASP A 713 -20.97 -23.16 7.52
N GLY A 714 -21.23 -22.05 6.82
CA GLY A 714 -20.27 -21.02 6.46
C GLY A 714 -19.34 -21.40 5.30
N SER A 715 -19.54 -22.54 4.63
CA SER A 715 -18.75 -22.94 3.48
C SER A 715 -19.13 -22.20 2.19
N ALA A 716 -18.22 -22.05 1.22
CA ALA A 716 -18.57 -21.52 -0.10
C ALA A 716 -18.30 -22.46 -1.27
N VAL A 717 -19.19 -22.37 -2.27
CA VAL A 717 -19.15 -23.10 -3.53
C VAL A 717 -19.18 -22.08 -4.67
N THR A 718 -18.28 -22.22 -5.65
CA THR A 718 -18.22 -21.34 -6.83
C THR A 718 -18.41 -22.14 -8.11
N TRP A 719 -19.04 -21.55 -9.13
CA TRP A 719 -19.24 -22.22 -10.42
C TRP A 719 -19.21 -21.26 -11.63
N LYS A 720 -18.70 -21.78 -12.76
CA LYS A 720 -18.75 -21.21 -14.13
C LYS A 720 -18.42 -22.30 -15.17
N ARG A 721 -18.76 -22.09 -16.44
CA ARG A 721 -18.42 -23.00 -17.56
C ARG A 721 -17.02 -22.72 -18.14
N ARG A 722 -16.27 -23.78 -18.50
CA ARG A 722 -14.93 -23.73 -19.15
C ARG A 722 -14.96 -22.95 -20.47
N GLY A 723 -13.93 -22.13 -20.74
CA GLY A 723 -13.51 -21.79 -22.11
C GLY A 723 -13.64 -20.34 -22.60
N HIS A 724 -14.32 -19.43 -21.89
CA HIS A 724 -14.51 -18.03 -22.38
C HIS A 724 -14.30 -16.94 -21.30
N GLY A 725 -13.34 -17.16 -20.40
CA GLY A 725 -12.80 -16.13 -19.50
C GLY A 725 -11.51 -15.46 -20.00
N GLY A 726 -11.05 -15.79 -21.22
CA GLY A 726 -9.93 -15.10 -21.84
C GLY A 726 -10.33 -13.68 -22.21
N CYS A 727 -9.57 -12.71 -21.71
CA CYS A 727 -9.64 -11.33 -22.15
C CYS A 727 -9.74 -11.26 -23.68
N TRP A 728 -10.81 -10.65 -24.21
CA TRP A 728 -10.83 -10.16 -25.58
C TRP A 728 -9.91 -8.94 -25.68
N TYR A 729 -8.59 -9.20 -25.73
CA TYR A 729 -7.60 -8.26 -26.23
C TYR A 729 -6.69 -9.04 -27.19
N SER A 730 -7.07 -9.06 -28.46
CA SER A 730 -6.19 -9.44 -29.54
C SER A 730 -5.11 -8.37 -29.72
N ASN A 731 -3.84 -8.79 -29.75
CA ASN A 731 -2.63 -8.05 -30.11
C ASN A 731 -2.11 -6.97 -29.14
N ARG A 732 -1.31 -7.40 -28.16
CA ARG A 732 0.14 -7.08 -28.06
C ARG A 732 0.74 -7.89 -26.91
N SER A 733 1.91 -8.48 -27.17
CA SER A 733 2.68 -9.36 -26.32
C SER A 733 2.78 -8.88 -24.86
N TYR A 734 2.14 -9.59 -23.94
CA TYR A 734 2.43 -9.53 -22.50
C TYR A 734 2.50 -10.94 -21.93
N MET A 735 3.58 -11.21 -21.19
CA MET A 735 3.96 -12.49 -20.61
C MET A 735 2.90 -13.03 -19.62
N PRO A 736 2.86 -14.35 -19.38
CA PRO A 736 1.89 -14.97 -18.46
C PRO A 736 2.02 -14.40 -17.04
N VAL A 737 0.89 -14.02 -16.44
CA VAL A 737 0.74 -13.51 -15.06
C VAL A 737 1.09 -14.57 -13.98
N GLN A 738 1.50 -15.77 -14.39
CA GLN A 738 1.84 -16.90 -13.53
C GLN A 738 3.08 -16.60 -12.65
N ASP A 739 4.11 -15.96 -13.20
CA ASP A 739 5.42 -15.82 -12.53
C ASP A 739 5.40 -14.77 -11.39
N HIS A 740 4.44 -13.85 -11.37
CA HIS A 740 4.32 -12.84 -10.29
C HIS A 740 3.47 -13.32 -9.10
N ILE A 741 2.59 -14.31 -9.28
CA ILE A 741 1.78 -14.85 -8.18
C ILE A 741 2.61 -15.87 -7.37
N GLU A 742 3.42 -16.70 -8.03
CA GLU A 742 4.32 -17.64 -7.33
C GLU A 742 5.46 -16.90 -6.61
N SER A 743 6.02 -15.83 -7.19
CA SER A 743 7.01 -14.98 -6.50
C SER A 743 6.45 -14.21 -5.31
N ALA A 744 5.15 -13.90 -5.28
CA ALA A 744 4.52 -13.20 -4.15
C ALA A 744 4.12 -14.15 -3.00
N LEU A 745 4.14 -15.46 -3.22
CA LEU A 745 3.74 -16.47 -2.22
C LEU A 745 4.94 -17.16 -1.56
N ASP A 746 6.09 -17.24 -2.23
CA ASP A 746 7.33 -17.73 -1.61
C ASP A 746 7.98 -16.69 -0.67
N ASP A 747 7.67 -15.41 -0.84
CA ASP A 747 8.05 -14.34 0.09
C ASP A 747 7.00 -14.15 1.21
N GLY A 748 7.06 -15.00 2.23
CA GLY A 748 6.72 -14.59 3.60
C GLY A 748 5.33 -14.92 4.18
N PHE A 749 4.59 -15.91 3.65
CA PHE A 749 3.29 -16.29 4.24
C PHE A 749 3.39 -17.52 5.15
N HIS A 750 3.78 -17.30 6.42
CA HIS A 750 3.73 -18.32 7.48
C HIS A 750 2.60 -18.12 8.51
N ASP A 751 1.65 -17.19 8.32
CA ASP A 751 0.56 -16.95 9.28
C ASP A 751 -0.85 -17.41 8.83
N GLY A 752 -0.98 -17.99 7.64
CA GLY A 752 -2.26 -18.53 7.14
C GLY A 752 -3.34 -17.50 6.77
N SER A 753 -3.03 -16.19 6.75
CA SER A 753 -4.02 -15.12 6.53
C SER A 753 -4.38 -14.82 5.06
N VAL A 754 -3.67 -15.42 4.10
CA VAL A 754 -3.98 -15.36 2.67
C VAL A 754 -3.84 -16.76 2.09
N VAL A 755 -4.93 -17.29 1.53
CA VAL A 755 -4.89 -18.54 0.77
C VAL A 755 -5.31 -18.23 -0.67
N THR A 756 -4.33 -18.16 -1.55
CA THR A 756 -4.55 -18.09 -3.00
C THR A 756 -4.74 -19.51 -3.54
N TRP A 757 -5.89 -19.80 -4.12
CA TRP A 757 -6.13 -21.09 -4.76
C TRP A 757 -5.75 -21.00 -6.24
N GLY A 758 -4.66 -21.66 -6.63
CA GLY A 758 -4.09 -21.54 -7.97
C GLY A 758 -3.17 -22.68 -8.40
N ARG A 759 -3.69 -23.92 -8.48
CA ARG A 759 -3.23 -24.92 -9.46
C ARG A 759 -4.30 -25.98 -9.67
N VAL A 760 -5.11 -25.86 -10.72
CA VAL A 760 -5.97 -26.96 -11.19
C VAL A 760 -5.43 -27.41 -12.53
N ALA A 761 -4.77 -28.56 -12.53
CA ALA A 761 -4.34 -29.24 -13.74
C ALA A 761 -5.57 -29.51 -14.63
N PHE A 762 -5.44 -29.18 -15.90
CA PHE A 762 -6.46 -29.36 -16.92
C PHE A 762 -6.67 -30.85 -17.17
N GLY A 763 -7.92 -31.30 -17.01
CA GLY A 763 -8.30 -32.71 -17.18
C GLY A 763 -8.00 -33.26 -18.58
N GLY A 764 -7.23 -34.34 -18.59
CA GLY A 764 -7.50 -35.51 -19.42
C GLY A 764 -7.87 -36.67 -18.49
N ASP A 765 -8.89 -37.41 -18.90
CA ASP A 765 -9.43 -38.67 -18.36
C ASP A 765 -10.10 -38.72 -16.97
N SER A 766 -11.33 -39.23 -17.05
CA SER A 766 -12.17 -39.75 -15.99
C SER A 766 -11.46 -40.84 -15.21
N SER A 767 -10.94 -40.53 -14.01
CA SER A 767 -10.81 -41.44 -12.85
C SER A 767 -9.83 -40.91 -11.81
N SER A 768 -10.11 -39.77 -11.18
CA SER A 768 -9.52 -39.50 -9.87
C SER A 768 -10.40 -38.58 -9.04
N ALA A 769 -10.90 -39.12 -7.92
CA ALA A 769 -11.46 -38.35 -6.84
C ALA A 769 -10.32 -37.55 -6.20
N HIS A 770 -10.24 -36.26 -6.50
CA HIS A 770 -9.35 -35.32 -5.81
C HIS A 770 -10.18 -34.34 -4.98
N PRO A 771 -9.68 -33.93 -3.80
CA PRO A 771 -10.50 -33.34 -2.76
C PRO A 771 -10.96 -31.93 -3.14
N GLN A 772 -12.26 -31.75 -3.28
CA GLN A 772 -12.91 -30.45 -3.38
C GLN A 772 -12.89 -29.81 -1.98
N LEU A 773 -12.13 -28.73 -1.82
CA LEU A 773 -11.91 -28.07 -0.54
C LEU A 773 -13.07 -27.12 -0.20
N GLN A 774 -13.71 -27.39 0.94
CA GLN A 774 -14.77 -26.56 1.54
C GLN A 774 -14.16 -25.42 2.36
N LEU A 775 -14.59 -24.17 2.10
CA LEU A 775 -14.09 -22.95 2.76
C LEU A 775 -14.95 -22.55 3.95
N LYS A 776 -14.71 -23.05 5.17
CA LYS A 776 -15.61 -22.80 6.32
C LYS A 776 -15.53 -21.37 6.89
N ASN A 777 -16.65 -20.93 7.47
CA ASN A 777 -16.85 -19.66 8.16
C ASN A 777 -16.65 -18.41 7.29
N LEU A 778 -17.39 -18.18 6.22
CA LEU A 778 -17.26 -16.96 5.40
C LEU A 778 -18.16 -15.81 5.86
N GLN A 779 -17.64 -14.57 5.83
CA GLN A 779 -18.37 -13.35 6.21
C GLN A 779 -18.74 -12.45 5.04
N GLN A 780 -17.93 -12.40 3.98
CA GLN A 780 -18.18 -11.54 2.82
C GLN A 780 -17.52 -12.12 1.57
N ILE A 781 -18.20 -12.04 0.42
CA ILE A 781 -17.64 -12.39 -0.90
C ILE A 781 -17.75 -11.19 -1.85
N GLN A 782 -16.70 -10.97 -2.62
CA GLN A 782 -16.60 -9.96 -3.67
C GLN A 782 -16.08 -10.56 -4.95
N ALA A 783 -16.54 -10.00 -6.06
CA ALA A 783 -16.42 -10.65 -7.35
C ALA A 783 -15.86 -9.68 -8.40
N SER A 784 -14.83 -10.10 -9.13
CA SER A 784 -14.24 -9.35 -10.26
C SER A 784 -14.43 -10.09 -11.57
N SER A 785 -13.88 -9.58 -12.68
CA SER A 785 -13.84 -10.36 -13.92
C SER A 785 -12.80 -11.50 -13.91
N MET A 786 -11.86 -11.50 -12.95
CA MET A 786 -10.82 -12.52 -12.82
C MET A 786 -11.15 -13.63 -11.79
N GLY A 787 -12.18 -13.47 -10.96
CA GLY A 787 -12.54 -14.48 -9.95
C GLY A 787 -13.31 -13.93 -8.76
N PHE A 788 -13.23 -14.65 -7.63
CA PHE A 788 -13.83 -14.29 -6.35
C PHE A 788 -12.79 -14.07 -5.27
N ALA A 789 -13.05 -13.13 -4.38
CA ALA A 789 -12.34 -12.92 -3.14
C ALA A 789 -13.33 -13.02 -1.98
N ALA A 790 -12.99 -13.80 -0.97
CA ALA A 790 -13.85 -14.12 0.16
C ALA A 790 -13.12 -13.80 1.46
N ILE A 791 -13.83 -13.29 2.46
CA ILE A 791 -13.32 -13.06 3.81
C ILE A 791 -13.84 -14.19 4.70
N THR A 792 -12.94 -14.90 5.37
CA THR A 792 -13.29 -15.90 6.39
C THR A 792 -13.52 -15.24 7.76
N GLY A 793 -14.13 -15.95 8.70
CA GLY A 793 -14.60 -15.46 10.00
C GLY A 793 -13.47 -15.20 10.98
N ASP A 794 -12.30 -15.76 10.68
CA ASP A 794 -11.01 -15.37 11.21
C ASP A 794 -10.38 -14.22 10.38
N GLY A 795 -11.14 -13.42 9.63
CA GLY A 795 -10.66 -12.26 8.90
C GLY A 795 -9.57 -12.50 7.83
N SER A 796 -9.29 -13.76 7.46
CA SER A 796 -8.37 -14.10 6.38
C SER A 796 -9.04 -13.83 5.02
N VAL A 797 -8.25 -13.44 4.02
CA VAL A 797 -8.76 -13.19 2.66
C VAL A 797 -8.38 -14.36 1.77
N VAL A 798 -9.39 -15.06 1.25
CA VAL A 798 -9.25 -16.22 0.39
C VAL A 798 -9.63 -15.85 -1.03
N THR A 799 -8.82 -16.25 -2.02
CA THR A 799 -9.05 -15.87 -3.41
C THR A 799 -9.19 -17.09 -4.29
N VAL A 800 -10.28 -17.14 -5.07
CA VAL A 800 -10.51 -18.15 -6.10
C VAL A 800 -10.30 -17.47 -7.46
N ILE A 801 -9.12 -17.69 -8.05
CA ILE A 801 -8.77 -17.16 -9.37
C ILE A 801 -9.29 -18.14 -10.43
N SER A 802 -9.94 -17.59 -11.44
CA SER A 802 -10.82 -18.33 -12.36
C SER A 802 -10.14 -18.81 -13.63
#